data_AF-A0AA90NWD6-F1
#
_entry.id   AF-A0AA90NWD6-F1
#
_cell.length_a   1.000
_cell.length_b   1.000
_cell.length_c   1.000
_cell.angle_alpha   90.00
_cell.angle_beta   90.00
_cell.angle_gamma   90.00
#
_symmetry.space_group_name_H-M   'P 1'
#
loop_
_entity.id
_entity.type
_entity.pdbx_description
1 polymer ?
#
loop_
_entity_poly.entity_id
_entity_poly.type
_entity_poly.pdbx_seq_one_letter_code
_entity_poly.pdbx_strand_id
1 'polypeptide(L)'
;MYTKLYFRKNLILPLITATIIFNTGTSLAVTGGNSDVNQEKHRGIPGDIKRPRSMDPDLATSLIPPEPKKMRKDPQENTSTDSNSITKADTQPDQKIEAGAISNCDEETVLPIQEIEASALKQLIFEKTFCNKIHYKILGDFMFNEEPLLVMFPDNLTVTGMLKIRCCCNLKTLPKKLHAESVEINDCNDFTTMSENLHIKHLTLINCNGLILLPATLKVYDTAKISYCPQLTHVPKDFVKINLTVEYCGEIKNLGYDLKLTGHLHVCECPKLTTIAVNDLVVESFFIIDNTMLKRVARRIDAKGGVHNYKSSISFCDNLTTLAKNSEFYSEFEIAYCQRLTTLSALFRVHRNFSISFCDNITKLGYGFRLLKNVYITTLSNMTKIGDNIHIGGVLYLKDIPNMKELGNSITADSIKATECPCLSDLGCIEFIPSDDLRRLSEDQSNLILKEYNSPANDSHMITTQGVKCKYRPPSDIPYSNRTIRELSNTEVQGMEFVSYHHVSEKVVLSSTPRLRFKTFAEAFTFWQKLASPNLTSDADIPTPELEINVTNVLIEFLYRLTTTTDYANKNLRTLLAEQVIKTMPFFIQKNEYQDFFLDILSSYMDDLYCSIDGITFELSQLEMVLSLKDAEIQAIKNNDSSLLKQVTMEEGMKMMILKEVEEISADYIARKCSNHDPIVVRLAFQISLQEEFNLPSISHSKHFVDLSGVEQKDIHQAIARINNVCTDVELDAFLTTWAPWEKYLSLVPQI
;
A
#
# COMPACT_ATOMS: atom_id res chain seq x y z
N MET A 1 -37.07 13.54 11.77
CA MET A 1 -37.12 12.07 11.96
C MET A 1 -36.84 11.42 10.60
N TYR A 2 -35.60 11.54 10.10
CA TYR A 2 -35.19 11.00 8.80
C TYR A 2 -33.91 10.21 9.00
N THR A 3 -34.01 8.90 8.85
CA THR A 3 -32.90 7.95 8.89
C THR A 3 -32.40 7.78 7.45
N LYS A 4 -31.19 8.25 7.14
CA LYS A 4 -30.49 7.95 5.87
C LYS A 4 -29.86 6.57 5.97
N LEU A 5 -30.30 5.64 5.13
CA LEU A 5 -29.72 4.31 4.93
C LEU A 5 -28.69 4.41 3.79
N TYR A 6 -27.42 4.16 4.11
CA TYR A 6 -26.36 3.93 3.13
C TYR A 6 -26.41 2.48 2.65
N PHE A 7 -26.58 2.26 1.35
CA PHE A 7 -26.37 0.96 0.69
C PHE A 7 -25.04 1.00 -0.07
N ARG A 8 -24.04 0.23 0.38
CA ARG A 8 -22.87 -0.15 -0.44
C ARG A 8 -23.24 -1.39 -1.26
N LYS A 9 -23.18 -1.31 -2.59
CA LYS A 9 -23.29 -2.46 -3.50
C LYS A 9 -21.90 -3.05 -3.74
N ASN A 10 -21.71 -4.30 -3.32
CA ASN A 10 -20.74 -5.24 -3.91
C ASN A 10 -21.53 -6.51 -4.21
N LEU A 11 -21.76 -6.79 -5.49
CA LEU A 11 -22.46 -7.99 -5.94
C LEU A 11 -21.80 -8.48 -7.24
N ILE A 12 -20.77 -9.31 -7.06
CA ILE A 12 -20.35 -10.30 -8.05
C ILE A 12 -21.21 -11.54 -7.75
N LEU A 13 -22.12 -11.89 -8.66
CA LEU A 13 -22.94 -13.09 -8.57
C LEU A 13 -22.44 -14.09 -9.62
N PRO A 14 -22.16 -15.37 -9.28
CA PRO A 14 -21.84 -16.37 -10.30
C PRO A 14 -23.14 -16.92 -10.92
N LEU A 15 -23.22 -16.87 -12.25
CA LEU A 15 -24.20 -17.64 -13.02
C LEU A 15 -23.91 -19.15 -12.83
N ILE A 16 -24.76 -19.84 -12.08
CA ILE A 16 -24.86 -21.31 -12.12
C ILE A 16 -26.09 -21.65 -12.94
N THR A 17 -25.87 -22.18 -14.15
CA THR A 17 -26.89 -22.80 -14.99
C THR A 17 -27.29 -24.15 -14.39
N ALA A 18 -28.43 -24.20 -13.70
CA ALA A 18 -29.08 -25.45 -13.33
C ALA A 18 -30.10 -25.84 -14.41
N THR A 19 -29.78 -26.87 -15.19
CA THR A 19 -30.71 -27.52 -16.11
C THR A 19 -31.77 -28.28 -15.32
N ILE A 20 -33.01 -27.76 -15.28
CA ILE A 20 -34.19 -28.48 -14.77
C ILE A 20 -35.01 -28.96 -15.95
N ILE A 21 -35.11 -30.29 -16.08
CA ILE A 21 -35.98 -31.00 -17.00
C ILE A 21 -37.43 -30.84 -16.52
N PHE A 22 -38.27 -30.18 -17.32
CA PHE A 22 -39.72 -30.18 -17.13
C PHE A 22 -40.30 -31.54 -17.52
N ASN A 23 -40.93 -32.21 -16.55
CA ASN A 23 -41.84 -33.31 -16.81
C ASN A 23 -43.27 -32.82 -16.54
N THR A 24 -44.15 -33.03 -17.53
CA THR A 24 -45.52 -32.53 -17.60
C THR A 24 -46.47 -33.41 -16.77
N GLY A 25 -47.48 -32.80 -16.13
CA GLY A 25 -48.47 -33.56 -15.37
C GLY A 25 -49.58 -32.75 -14.69
N THR A 26 -50.52 -32.25 -15.50
CA THR A 26 -51.99 -32.20 -15.27
C THR A 26 -52.61 -32.00 -13.86
N SER A 27 -53.28 -30.84 -13.71
CA SER A 27 -54.74 -30.61 -13.47
C SER A 27 -55.50 -31.09 -12.20
N LEU A 28 -56.53 -30.28 -11.88
CA LEU A 28 -57.66 -30.36 -10.93
C LEU A 28 -57.37 -29.94 -9.46
N ALA A 29 -57.86 -28.84 -8.90
CA ALA A 29 -59.17 -28.14 -8.84
C ALA A 29 -59.91 -28.36 -7.49
N VAL A 30 -60.46 -27.24 -6.98
CA VAL A 30 -61.68 -27.08 -6.15
C VAL A 30 -61.58 -26.93 -4.61
N THR A 31 -62.19 -25.82 -4.14
CA THR A 31 -62.72 -25.43 -2.80
C THR A 31 -61.73 -25.18 -1.66
N GLY A 32 -61.81 -24.13 -0.82
CA GLY A 32 -62.87 -23.19 -0.48
C GLY A 32 -63.09 -23.20 1.04
N GLY A 33 -63.07 -22.05 1.73
CA GLY A 33 -63.57 -21.96 3.11
C GLY A 33 -62.82 -20.99 4.05
N ASN A 34 -63.43 -19.83 4.31
CA ASN A 34 -63.18 -18.94 5.44
C ASN A 34 -63.52 -19.60 6.79
N SER A 35 -62.87 -19.20 7.88
CA SER A 35 -63.50 -18.48 9.01
C SER A 35 -62.62 -18.43 10.27
N ASP A 36 -62.85 -17.36 11.02
CA ASP A 36 -62.26 -16.91 12.29
C ASP A 36 -62.29 -17.92 13.46
N VAL A 37 -61.47 -17.65 14.48
CA VAL A 37 -61.89 -17.34 15.87
C VAL A 37 -60.77 -17.69 16.88
N ASN A 38 -60.45 -16.69 17.72
CA ASN A 38 -59.64 -16.76 18.94
C ASN A 38 -60.21 -17.72 19.99
N GLN A 39 -59.35 -18.44 20.74
CA GLN A 39 -59.21 -18.38 22.21
C GLN A 39 -58.35 -19.51 22.80
N GLU A 40 -57.85 -19.24 24.02
CA GLU A 40 -57.40 -20.12 25.12
C GLU A 40 -55.91 -19.98 25.48
N LYS A 41 -55.55 -19.21 26.51
CA LYS A 41 -55.58 -19.50 27.98
C LYS A 41 -54.83 -20.77 28.38
N HIS A 42 -53.63 -20.61 28.95
CA HIS A 42 -53.05 -21.60 29.86
C HIS A 42 -52.59 -20.99 31.19
N ARG A 43 -53.16 -21.57 32.26
CA ARG A 43 -52.70 -21.59 33.67
C ARG A 43 -51.29 -22.20 33.73
N GLY A 44 -50.34 -21.88 34.60
CA GLY A 44 -50.40 -21.48 36.01
C GLY A 44 -50.24 -22.70 36.92
N ILE A 45 -49.05 -22.94 37.49
CA ILE A 45 -48.73 -23.38 38.88
C ILE A 45 -47.21 -23.71 39.03
N PRO A 46 -46.60 -23.51 40.22
CA PRO A 46 -45.16 -23.33 40.42
C PRO A 46 -44.47 -24.50 41.18
N GLY A 47 -43.14 -24.48 41.22
CA GLY A 47 -42.33 -25.41 42.02
C GLY A 47 -41.03 -24.80 42.52
N ASP A 48 -41.04 -24.41 43.80
CA ASP A 48 -39.88 -24.01 44.62
C ASP A 48 -38.93 -25.19 44.86
N ILE A 49 -37.61 -25.00 44.68
CA ILE A 49 -36.57 -25.76 45.42
C ILE A 49 -35.43 -24.84 45.84
N LYS A 50 -35.14 -24.94 47.14
CA LYS A 50 -34.19 -24.23 48.00
C LYS A 50 -32.72 -24.28 47.52
N ARG A 51 -32.01 -23.16 47.69
CA ARG A 51 -30.53 -23.12 47.81
C ARG A 51 -30.12 -23.02 49.29
N PRO A 52 -29.03 -23.69 49.70
CA PRO A 52 -28.23 -23.20 50.82
C PRO A 52 -26.76 -22.92 50.46
N ARG A 53 -26.31 -21.75 50.92
CA ARG A 53 -25.04 -21.40 51.58
C ARG A 53 -23.68 -21.89 51.03
N SER A 54 -22.90 -20.88 50.64
CA SER A 54 -21.48 -20.60 50.98
C SER A 54 -20.63 -21.68 51.65
N MET A 55 -19.48 -21.97 51.04
CA MET A 55 -18.26 -22.43 51.71
C MET A 55 -17.02 -21.81 51.05
N ASP A 56 -16.14 -21.27 51.88
CA ASP A 56 -14.72 -20.96 51.60
C ASP A 56 -13.96 -22.18 51.06
N PRO A 57 -12.80 -21.95 50.42
CA PRO A 57 -11.64 -22.65 50.94
C PRO A 57 -10.34 -21.85 50.89
N ASP A 58 -9.67 -21.80 52.04
CA ASP A 58 -8.24 -21.59 52.20
C ASP A 58 -7.63 -22.86 52.85
N LEU A 59 -6.36 -23.14 52.51
CA LEU A 59 -5.47 -24.25 52.92
C LEU A 59 -5.64 -25.64 52.25
N ALA A 60 -4.74 -25.90 51.30
CA ALA A 60 -4.04 -27.18 51.20
C ALA A 60 -2.61 -26.98 50.68
N THR A 61 -1.64 -27.17 51.57
CA THR A 61 -0.20 -27.22 51.32
C THR A 61 0.20 -28.66 50.99
N SER A 62 0.87 -28.93 49.85
CA SER A 62 1.65 -30.17 49.67
C SER A 62 2.54 -30.14 48.42
N LEU A 63 3.85 -30.02 48.68
CA LEU A 63 4.96 -30.81 48.11
C LEU A 63 5.10 -30.92 46.57
N ILE A 64 6.05 -30.15 46.03
CA ILE A 64 6.66 -30.34 44.70
C ILE A 64 8.09 -30.88 44.91
N PRO A 65 8.53 -31.94 44.20
CA PRO A 65 9.91 -32.45 44.29
C PRO A 65 10.88 -31.61 43.44
N PRO A 66 12.19 -31.57 43.78
CA PRO A 66 13.14 -30.68 43.11
C PRO A 66 13.66 -31.26 41.78
N GLU A 67 13.82 -30.37 40.81
CA GLU A 67 14.46 -30.63 39.51
C GLU A 67 15.96 -31.01 39.63
N PRO A 68 16.50 -31.80 38.69
CA PRO A 68 17.88 -32.24 38.73
C PRO A 68 18.86 -31.17 38.21
N LYS A 69 19.93 -30.98 38.98
CA LYS A 69 21.08 -30.11 38.67
C LYS A 69 21.78 -30.52 37.38
N LYS A 70 21.88 -29.60 36.41
CA LYS A 70 22.76 -29.71 35.24
C LYS A 70 24.23 -29.56 35.64
N MET A 71 25.01 -30.61 35.41
CA MET A 71 26.46 -30.61 35.51
C MET A 71 27.08 -29.85 34.33
N ARG A 72 27.95 -28.89 34.64
CA ARG A 72 28.97 -28.33 33.75
C ARG A 72 29.94 -29.44 33.33
N LYS A 73 30.27 -29.51 32.04
CA LYS A 73 31.51 -30.12 31.55
C LYS A 73 32.28 -29.05 30.77
N ASP A 74 33.49 -28.76 31.25
CA ASP A 74 34.51 -28.01 30.53
C ASP A 74 35.04 -28.83 29.35
N PRO A 75 35.57 -28.19 28.28
CA PRO A 75 36.13 -28.88 27.13
C PRO A 75 37.61 -29.22 27.36
N GLN A 76 37.97 -30.48 27.13
CA GLN A 76 39.37 -30.87 26.95
C GLN A 76 39.76 -30.74 25.47
N GLU A 77 40.80 -29.94 25.25
CA GLU A 77 41.70 -30.02 24.11
C GLU A 77 42.26 -31.44 23.98
N ASN A 78 42.35 -31.95 22.75
CA ASN A 78 43.34 -32.95 22.40
C ASN A 78 43.79 -32.72 20.95
N THR A 79 45.03 -32.27 20.85
CA THR A 79 45.93 -32.37 19.72
C THR A 79 46.39 -33.83 19.57
N SER A 80 46.41 -34.36 18.35
CA SER A 80 47.44 -35.32 17.96
C SER A 80 47.51 -35.45 16.44
N THR A 81 48.64 -35.01 15.93
CA THR A 81 49.31 -35.49 14.72
C THR A 81 49.44 -37.03 14.75
N ASP A 82 49.28 -37.70 13.62
CA ASP A 82 50.40 -38.38 12.97
C ASP A 82 50.02 -39.09 11.66
N SER A 83 50.99 -38.99 10.77
CA SER A 83 51.21 -39.63 9.49
C SER A 83 51.25 -41.15 9.52
N ASN A 84 50.84 -41.81 8.41
CA ASN A 84 51.74 -42.71 7.66
C ASN A 84 51.13 -43.26 6.35
N SER A 85 51.78 -42.85 5.25
CA SER A 85 52.32 -43.62 4.11
C SER A 85 51.79 -45.02 3.70
N ILE A 86 51.48 -45.09 2.40
CA ILE A 86 51.92 -46.07 1.37
C ILE A 86 51.35 -47.51 1.43
N THR A 87 50.61 -47.89 0.37
CA THR A 87 51.07 -48.86 -0.66
C THR A 87 50.20 -48.78 -1.92
N LYS A 88 50.88 -48.75 -3.09
CA LYS A 88 50.33 -49.01 -4.43
C LYS A 88 50.20 -50.52 -4.65
N ALA A 89 49.18 -50.96 -5.38
CA ALA A 89 49.21 -52.19 -6.19
C ALA A 89 48.19 -52.11 -7.35
N ASP A 90 48.53 -52.76 -8.46
CA ASP A 90 48.06 -52.59 -9.83
C ASP A 90 46.79 -53.38 -10.24
N THR A 91 46.19 -52.92 -11.36
CA THR A 91 45.53 -53.64 -12.49
C THR A 91 44.29 -54.56 -12.31
N GLN A 92 43.13 -54.06 -12.83
CA GLN A 92 42.17 -54.60 -13.84
C GLN A 92 41.76 -56.11 -13.91
N PRO A 93 40.66 -56.49 -14.63
CA PRO A 93 39.33 -55.91 -14.82
C PRO A 93 38.16 -56.96 -14.72
N ASP A 94 36.93 -56.51 -14.99
CA ASP A 94 35.73 -57.29 -15.37
C ASP A 94 35.11 -58.31 -14.39
N GLN A 95 34.05 -57.90 -13.69
CA GLN A 95 32.91 -58.78 -13.41
C GLN A 95 31.56 -58.06 -13.53
N LYS A 96 30.78 -58.63 -14.44
CA LYS A 96 29.36 -58.40 -14.73
C LYS A 96 28.55 -59.00 -13.59
N ILE A 97 27.79 -58.20 -12.84
CA ILE A 97 26.85 -58.70 -11.82
C ILE A 97 25.44 -58.21 -12.15
N GLU A 98 24.55 -59.19 -12.13
CA GLU A 98 23.13 -59.17 -12.45
C GLU A 98 22.30 -58.38 -11.43
N ALA A 99 21.11 -57.98 -11.89
CA ALA A 99 20.08 -57.29 -11.13
C ALA A 99 19.61 -58.11 -9.91
N GLY A 100 20.08 -57.74 -8.73
CA GLY A 100 19.54 -58.15 -7.44
C GLY A 100 18.67 -57.04 -6.85
N ALA A 101 17.43 -57.38 -6.48
CA ALA A 101 16.44 -56.49 -5.89
C ALA A 101 16.98 -55.76 -4.65
N ILE A 102 16.88 -54.43 -4.63
CA ILE A 102 17.23 -53.59 -3.49
C ILE A 102 16.01 -53.52 -2.55
N SER A 103 16.15 -54.20 -1.42
CA SER A 103 15.38 -53.97 -0.20
C SER A 103 15.87 -52.72 0.51
N ASN A 104 14.92 -51.87 0.95
CA ASN A 104 15.03 -50.83 1.99
C ASN A 104 16.35 -50.04 2.08
N CYS A 105 16.39 -48.88 1.45
CA CYS A 105 17.39 -47.84 1.72
C CYS A 105 16.74 -46.68 2.48
N ASP A 106 16.78 -46.75 3.81
CA ASP A 106 16.54 -45.61 4.72
C ASP A 106 17.88 -44.96 5.14
N GLU A 107 18.92 -45.05 4.30
CA GLU A 107 20.14 -44.27 4.49
C GLU A 107 20.01 -42.97 3.69
N GLU A 108 20.29 -41.83 4.34
CA GLU A 108 20.44 -40.51 3.72
C GLU A 108 21.51 -40.57 2.62
N THR A 109 21.13 -41.01 1.43
CA THR A 109 22.02 -41.00 0.28
C THR A 109 22.32 -39.55 -0.07
N VAL A 110 23.56 -39.13 0.17
CA VAL A 110 24.09 -37.84 -0.27
C VAL A 110 23.86 -37.72 -1.77
N LEU A 111 23.01 -36.78 -2.18
CA LEU A 111 22.72 -36.57 -3.59
C LEU A 111 23.96 -35.98 -4.29
N PRO A 112 24.32 -36.43 -5.50
CA PRO A 112 25.38 -35.81 -6.27
C PRO A 112 25.04 -34.33 -6.52
N ILE A 113 25.98 -33.45 -6.16
CA ILE A 113 25.87 -32.01 -6.44
C ILE A 113 26.38 -31.75 -7.84
N GLN A 114 25.54 -31.13 -8.67
CA GLN A 114 25.90 -30.67 -10.01
C GLN A 114 25.85 -29.15 -10.04
N GLU A 115 27.01 -28.52 -10.16
CA GLU A 115 27.09 -27.10 -10.49
C GLU A 115 26.73 -26.92 -11.97
N ILE A 116 25.78 -26.04 -12.25
CA ILE A 116 25.20 -25.86 -13.58
C ILE A 116 24.97 -24.38 -13.86
N GLU A 117 25.18 -23.96 -15.11
CA GLU A 117 24.83 -22.62 -15.55
C GLU A 117 23.30 -22.41 -15.52
N ALA A 118 22.87 -21.19 -15.21
CA ALA A 118 21.45 -20.84 -15.14
C ALA A 118 20.69 -21.14 -16.45
N SER A 119 21.30 -20.85 -17.60
CA SER A 119 20.74 -21.14 -18.93
C SER A 119 20.50 -22.63 -19.15
N ALA A 120 21.48 -23.47 -18.78
CA ALA A 120 21.39 -24.92 -18.91
C ALA A 120 20.31 -25.50 -18.00
N LEU A 121 20.18 -25.03 -16.75
CA LEU A 121 19.12 -25.50 -15.86
C LEU A 121 17.73 -25.07 -16.34
N LYS A 122 17.57 -23.86 -16.89
CA LYS A 122 16.31 -23.42 -17.51
C LYS A 122 15.88 -24.38 -18.62
N GLN A 123 16.81 -24.75 -19.50
CA GLN A 123 16.53 -25.69 -20.58
C GLN A 123 16.03 -27.03 -20.03
N LEU A 124 16.72 -27.60 -19.03
CA LEU A 124 16.28 -28.83 -18.38
C LEU A 124 14.89 -28.71 -17.74
N ILE A 125 14.56 -27.56 -17.15
CA ILE A 125 13.24 -27.27 -16.56
C ILE A 125 12.15 -27.24 -17.63
N PHE A 126 12.37 -26.53 -18.75
CA PHE A 126 11.38 -26.41 -19.82
C PHE A 126 11.17 -27.72 -20.58
N GLU A 127 12.25 -28.48 -20.80
CA GLU A 127 12.18 -29.82 -21.39
C GLU A 127 11.66 -30.89 -20.41
N LYS A 128 11.56 -30.54 -19.12
CA LYS A 128 11.22 -31.46 -18.02
C LYS A 128 12.15 -32.68 -17.95
N THR A 129 13.45 -32.46 -18.23
CA THR A 129 14.49 -33.49 -18.30
C THR A 129 15.43 -33.50 -17.08
N PHE A 130 15.22 -32.62 -16.10
CA PHE A 130 15.99 -32.63 -14.85
C PHE A 130 15.72 -33.87 -13.99
N CYS A 131 16.69 -34.25 -13.14
CA CYS A 131 16.62 -35.42 -12.26
C CYS A 131 16.52 -35.00 -10.79
N ASN A 132 15.44 -35.38 -10.10
CA ASN A 132 15.27 -35.09 -8.67
C ASN A 132 16.26 -35.83 -7.75
N LYS A 133 17.05 -36.77 -8.30
CA LYS A 133 18.17 -37.42 -7.59
C LYS A 133 19.48 -36.65 -7.70
N ILE A 134 19.48 -35.49 -8.36
CA ILE A 134 20.64 -34.59 -8.46
C ILE A 134 20.32 -33.33 -7.65
N HIS A 135 21.32 -32.83 -6.94
CA HIS A 135 21.27 -31.52 -6.30
C HIS A 135 21.85 -30.49 -7.27
N TYR A 136 21.01 -29.64 -7.85
CA TYR A 136 21.46 -28.60 -8.77
C TYR A 136 21.93 -27.37 -8.00
N LYS A 137 23.11 -26.86 -8.34
CA LYS A 137 23.68 -25.66 -7.72
C LYS A 137 23.99 -24.61 -8.79
N ILE A 138 23.41 -23.42 -8.63
CA ILE A 138 23.66 -22.25 -9.47
C ILE A 138 24.51 -21.25 -8.68
N LEU A 139 25.59 -20.81 -9.33
CA LEU A 139 26.43 -19.71 -8.85
C LEU A 139 25.82 -18.37 -9.28
N GLY A 140 25.53 -17.49 -8.33
CA GLY A 140 24.85 -16.22 -8.56
C GLY A 140 23.32 -16.31 -8.54
N ASP A 141 22.69 -15.38 -9.26
CA ASP A 141 21.24 -15.19 -9.32
C ASP A 141 20.59 -16.14 -10.35
N PHE A 142 19.34 -16.52 -10.08
CA PHE A 142 18.54 -17.34 -10.98
C PHE A 142 17.19 -16.69 -11.24
N MET A 143 16.96 -16.23 -12.48
CA MET A 143 15.82 -15.38 -12.82
C MET A 143 14.90 -16.04 -13.85
N PHE A 144 13.60 -16.06 -13.60
CA PHE A 144 12.55 -16.40 -14.57
C PHE A 144 11.66 -15.17 -14.75
N ASN A 145 11.49 -14.72 -15.99
CA ASN A 145 10.62 -13.60 -16.32
C ASN A 145 9.72 -14.07 -17.46
N GLU A 146 8.40 -14.04 -17.27
CA GLU A 146 7.45 -14.29 -18.37
C GLU A 146 7.56 -15.70 -18.94
N GLU A 147 7.75 -16.68 -18.07
CA GLU A 147 7.95 -18.06 -18.47
C GLU A 147 6.67 -18.86 -18.18
N PRO A 148 5.64 -18.80 -19.06
CA PRO A 148 4.38 -19.50 -18.82
C PRO A 148 4.57 -21.02 -18.80
N LEU A 149 5.66 -21.54 -19.37
CA LEU A 149 5.97 -22.96 -19.35
C LEU A 149 6.62 -23.42 -18.03
N LEU A 150 6.98 -22.50 -17.12
CA LEU A 150 7.53 -22.85 -15.81
C LEU A 150 6.42 -23.41 -14.92
N VAL A 151 6.36 -24.74 -14.82
CA VAL A 151 5.39 -25.45 -13.96
C VAL A 151 6.02 -25.87 -12.63
N MET A 152 7.30 -26.25 -12.64
CA MET A 152 8.01 -26.77 -11.46
C MET A 152 9.53 -26.65 -11.60
N PHE A 153 10.21 -26.76 -10.46
CA PHE A 153 11.67 -26.83 -10.34
C PHE A 153 12.11 -28.24 -9.90
N PRO A 154 13.41 -28.59 -10.03
CA PRO A 154 13.97 -29.76 -9.35
C PRO A 154 13.80 -29.65 -7.83
N ASP A 155 13.52 -30.77 -7.17
CA ASP A 155 13.26 -30.81 -5.71
C ASP A 155 14.43 -30.28 -4.87
N ASN A 156 15.67 -30.47 -5.35
CA ASN A 156 16.93 -30.09 -4.69
C ASN A 156 17.64 -29.01 -5.51
N LEU A 157 17.46 -27.74 -5.11
CA LEU A 157 18.00 -26.58 -5.80
C LEU A 157 18.72 -25.67 -4.81
N THR A 158 19.96 -25.30 -5.12
CA THR A 158 20.69 -24.23 -4.45
C THR A 158 20.97 -23.10 -5.43
N VAL A 159 20.52 -21.89 -5.09
CA VAL A 159 20.87 -20.65 -5.75
C VAL A 159 21.72 -19.86 -4.76
N THR A 160 22.98 -19.61 -5.08
CA THR A 160 23.87 -18.93 -4.13
C THR A 160 23.53 -17.44 -3.95
N GLY A 161 22.83 -16.83 -4.91
CA GLY A 161 22.28 -15.48 -4.83
C GLY A 161 20.75 -15.45 -4.72
N MET A 162 20.11 -14.60 -5.53
CA MET A 162 18.66 -14.38 -5.55
C MET A 162 17.95 -15.31 -6.54
N LEU A 163 16.89 -15.98 -6.08
CA LEU A 163 15.90 -16.61 -6.96
C LEU A 163 14.78 -15.60 -7.24
N LYS A 164 14.70 -15.11 -8.48
CA LYS A 164 13.69 -14.15 -8.92
C LYS A 164 12.72 -14.80 -9.91
N ILE A 165 11.44 -14.75 -9.63
CA ILE A 165 10.39 -15.35 -10.45
C ILE A 165 9.33 -14.29 -10.69
N ARG A 166 9.13 -13.93 -11.96
CA ARG A 166 8.20 -12.90 -12.36
C ARG A 166 7.23 -13.45 -13.39
N CYS A 167 5.95 -13.37 -13.08
CA CYS A 167 4.83 -13.66 -13.97
C CYS A 167 4.87 -15.05 -14.59
N CYS A 168 5.22 -16.04 -13.76
CA CYS A 168 5.19 -17.44 -14.12
C CYS A 168 3.85 -18.02 -13.69
N CYS A 169 2.79 -17.72 -14.46
CA CYS A 169 1.40 -17.98 -14.07
C CYS A 169 1.08 -19.46 -13.78
N ASN A 170 1.84 -20.41 -14.32
CA ASN A 170 1.64 -21.84 -14.10
C ASN A 170 2.48 -22.43 -12.95
N LEU A 171 3.34 -21.63 -12.30
CA LEU A 171 4.16 -22.08 -11.19
C LEU A 171 3.31 -22.16 -9.92
N LYS A 172 3.18 -23.36 -9.36
CA LYS A 172 2.37 -23.58 -8.16
C LYS A 172 3.14 -23.54 -6.84
N THR A 173 4.38 -24.04 -6.84
CA THR A 173 5.18 -24.25 -5.62
C THR A 173 6.68 -24.11 -5.89
N LEU A 174 7.45 -23.74 -4.87
CA LEU A 174 8.93 -23.77 -4.89
C LEU A 174 9.49 -25.19 -4.64
N PRO A 175 10.78 -25.47 -4.97
CA PRO A 175 11.43 -26.72 -4.61
C PRO A 175 11.33 -27.06 -3.13
N LYS A 176 11.06 -28.33 -2.81
CA LYS A 176 10.98 -28.81 -1.41
C LYS A 176 12.25 -28.51 -0.60
N LYS A 177 13.42 -28.60 -1.23
CA LYS A 177 14.74 -28.37 -0.60
C LYS A 177 15.46 -27.17 -1.23
N LEU A 178 14.73 -26.08 -1.47
CA LEU A 178 15.31 -24.83 -1.96
C LEU A 178 16.25 -24.21 -0.92
N HIS A 179 17.48 -23.91 -1.35
CA HIS A 179 18.38 -23.00 -0.65
C HIS A 179 18.61 -21.79 -1.56
N ALA A 180 18.30 -20.58 -1.07
CA ALA A 180 18.56 -19.33 -1.77
C ALA A 180 19.02 -18.28 -0.75
N GLU A 181 19.79 -17.28 -1.17
CA GLU A 181 20.04 -16.13 -0.30
C GLU A 181 18.80 -15.25 -0.20
N SER A 182 18.12 -15.04 -1.33
CA SER A 182 16.92 -14.21 -1.43
C SER A 182 15.89 -14.83 -2.37
N VAL A 183 14.61 -14.58 -2.12
CA VAL A 183 13.51 -15.01 -2.99
C VAL A 183 12.61 -13.82 -3.30
N GLU A 184 12.39 -13.57 -4.60
CA GLU A 184 11.45 -12.58 -5.12
C GLU A 184 10.45 -13.28 -6.05
N ILE A 185 9.16 -13.22 -5.73
CA ILE A 185 8.08 -13.77 -6.56
C ILE A 185 7.05 -12.67 -6.81
N ASN A 186 6.89 -12.30 -8.08
CA ASN A 186 5.99 -11.23 -8.50
C ASN A 186 4.98 -11.74 -9.55
N ASP A 187 3.72 -11.35 -9.39
CA ASP A 187 2.61 -11.60 -10.32
C ASP A 187 2.44 -13.08 -10.74
N CYS A 188 2.71 -14.01 -9.81
CA CYS A 188 2.55 -15.44 -10.06
C CYS A 188 1.19 -15.91 -9.50
N ASN A 189 0.15 -15.81 -10.31
CA ASN A 189 -1.24 -15.98 -9.86
C ASN A 189 -1.58 -17.39 -9.38
N ASP A 190 -1.00 -18.46 -9.94
CA ASP A 190 -1.23 -19.83 -9.46
C ASP A 190 -0.25 -20.25 -8.35
N PHE A 191 0.63 -19.35 -7.88
CA PHE A 191 1.59 -19.66 -6.83
C PHE A 191 0.86 -19.79 -5.49
N THR A 192 0.72 -21.02 -5.00
CA THR A 192 -0.16 -21.33 -3.86
C THR A 192 0.56 -21.45 -2.53
N THR A 193 1.78 -21.99 -2.54
CA THR A 193 2.53 -22.29 -1.31
C THR A 193 4.05 -22.17 -1.52
N MET A 194 4.77 -21.77 -0.46
CA MET A 194 6.23 -21.79 -0.41
C MET A 194 6.76 -23.13 0.13
N SER A 195 8.05 -23.38 -0.06
CA SER A 195 8.72 -24.56 0.48
C SER A 195 8.88 -24.52 2.00
N GLU A 196 8.73 -25.68 2.64
CA GLU A 196 9.00 -25.83 4.07
C GLU A 196 10.51 -25.69 4.36
N ASN A 197 10.84 -25.22 5.57
CA ASN A 197 12.22 -25.07 6.05
C ASN A 197 13.09 -24.12 5.21
N LEU A 198 12.46 -23.20 4.48
CA LEU A 198 13.16 -22.19 3.70
C LEU A 198 13.80 -21.14 4.62
N HIS A 199 15.10 -20.96 4.48
CA HIS A 199 15.92 -20.02 5.26
C HIS A 199 16.52 -19.00 4.29
N ILE A 200 16.03 -17.76 4.30
CA ILE A 200 16.42 -16.71 3.34
C ILE A 200 16.71 -15.39 4.07
N LYS A 201 17.53 -14.53 3.48
CA LYS A 201 17.77 -13.17 4.00
C LYS A 201 16.61 -12.23 3.62
N HIS A 202 16.24 -12.23 2.35
CA HIS A 202 15.22 -11.33 1.81
C HIS A 202 14.08 -12.11 1.16
N LEU A 203 12.85 -11.70 1.45
CA LEU A 203 11.63 -12.22 0.84
C LEU A 203 10.82 -11.07 0.25
N THR A 204 10.48 -11.18 -1.03
CA THR A 204 9.54 -10.27 -1.69
C THR A 204 8.47 -11.09 -2.38
N LEU A 205 7.20 -10.85 -2.00
CA LEU A 205 6.03 -11.47 -2.60
C LEU A 205 5.07 -10.36 -3.01
N ILE A 206 4.86 -10.21 -4.31
CA ILE A 206 4.02 -9.15 -4.87
C ILE A 206 2.99 -9.77 -5.81
N ASN A 207 1.72 -9.40 -5.65
CA ASN A 207 0.64 -9.81 -6.55
C ASN A 207 0.55 -11.34 -6.77
N CYS A 208 0.74 -12.11 -5.68
CA CYS A 208 0.64 -13.58 -5.71
C CYS A 208 -0.78 -13.99 -5.31
N ASN A 209 -1.74 -13.87 -6.25
CA ASN A 209 -3.17 -13.99 -5.96
C ASN A 209 -3.61 -15.36 -5.42
N GLY A 210 -2.93 -16.44 -5.83
CA GLY A 210 -3.18 -17.79 -5.33
C GLY A 210 -2.48 -18.12 -4.01
N LEU A 211 -1.65 -17.24 -3.46
CA LEU A 211 -0.86 -17.54 -2.27
C LEU A 211 -1.75 -17.53 -1.02
N ILE A 212 -2.02 -18.71 -0.48
CA ILE A 212 -2.94 -18.89 0.66
C ILE A 212 -2.19 -18.86 2.00
N LEU A 213 -0.98 -19.44 2.04
CA LEU A 213 -0.23 -19.66 3.27
C LEU A 213 1.29 -19.55 3.05
N LEU A 214 1.96 -18.91 4.01
CA LEU A 214 3.40 -19.04 4.21
C LEU A 214 3.68 -20.17 5.22
N PRO A 215 4.63 -21.08 4.95
CA PRO A 215 4.91 -22.21 5.82
C PRO A 215 5.39 -21.71 7.18
N ALA A 216 4.95 -22.37 8.24
CA ALA A 216 5.30 -22.00 9.61
C ALA A 216 6.81 -22.12 9.90
N THR A 217 7.53 -22.90 9.09
CA THR A 217 8.98 -23.12 9.17
C THR A 217 9.82 -22.12 8.36
N LEU A 218 9.18 -21.18 7.64
CA LEU A 218 9.86 -20.12 6.90
C LEU A 218 10.61 -19.18 7.85
N LYS A 219 11.90 -19.01 7.61
CA LYS A 219 12.75 -18.05 8.34
C LYS A 219 13.30 -17.00 7.38
N VAL A 220 13.00 -15.74 7.69
CA VAL A 220 13.54 -14.58 7.00
C VAL A 220 14.43 -13.82 8.00
N TYR A 221 15.65 -13.47 7.59
CA TYR A 221 16.65 -12.91 8.52
C TYR A 221 16.86 -11.40 8.40
N ASP A 222 16.42 -10.76 7.31
CA ASP A 222 16.61 -9.32 7.11
C ASP A 222 15.29 -8.60 6.77
N THR A 223 14.69 -8.88 5.61
CA THR A 223 13.54 -8.10 5.13
C THR A 223 12.50 -9.00 4.49
N ALA A 224 11.23 -8.82 4.85
CA ALA A 224 10.08 -9.43 4.20
C ALA A 224 9.11 -8.34 3.71
N LYS A 225 8.84 -8.34 2.40
CA LYS A 225 7.81 -7.53 1.77
C LYS A 225 6.73 -8.43 1.18
N ILE A 226 5.49 -8.21 1.60
CA ILE A 226 4.31 -8.95 1.12
C ILE A 226 3.27 -7.91 0.71
N SER A 227 3.02 -7.78 -0.59
CA SER A 227 2.08 -6.80 -1.11
C SER A 227 1.09 -7.47 -2.08
N TYR A 228 -0.18 -7.05 -2.07
CA TYR A 228 -1.21 -7.52 -3.01
C TYR A 228 -1.36 -9.06 -3.04
N CYS A 229 -1.37 -9.70 -1.88
CA CYS A 229 -1.61 -11.14 -1.74
C CYS A 229 -2.99 -11.36 -1.11
N PRO A 230 -4.10 -11.22 -1.87
CA PRO A 230 -5.44 -11.13 -1.31
C PRO A 230 -5.85 -12.36 -0.52
N GLN A 231 -5.45 -13.56 -0.95
CA GLN A 231 -5.79 -14.83 -0.30
C GLN A 231 -4.90 -15.21 0.88
N LEU A 232 -3.83 -14.46 1.15
CA LEU A 232 -2.90 -14.82 2.21
C LEU A 232 -3.57 -14.65 3.57
N THR A 233 -3.69 -15.76 4.31
CA THR A 233 -4.47 -15.78 5.57
C THR A 233 -3.61 -15.52 6.81
N HIS A 234 -2.32 -15.87 6.75
CA HIS A 234 -1.44 -15.86 7.91
C HIS A 234 0.00 -15.54 7.52
N VAL A 235 0.70 -14.86 8.42
CA VAL A 235 2.14 -14.61 8.36
C VAL A 235 2.85 -15.53 9.37
N PRO A 236 4.05 -16.08 9.06
CA PRO A 236 4.76 -16.96 9.99
C PRO A 236 5.10 -16.24 11.30
N LYS A 237 5.06 -17.00 12.41
CA LYS A 237 5.40 -16.48 13.75
C LYS A 237 6.88 -16.10 13.87
N ASP A 238 7.72 -16.71 13.05
CA ASP A 238 9.18 -16.60 13.14
C ASP A 238 9.78 -15.44 12.34
N PHE A 239 8.99 -14.41 11.99
CA PHE A 239 9.49 -13.10 11.55
C PHE A 239 10.10 -12.28 12.70
N VAL A 240 10.83 -12.98 13.57
CA VAL A 240 11.56 -12.39 14.68
C VAL A 240 12.86 -11.85 14.09
N LYS A 241 13.05 -10.52 14.14
CA LYS A 241 14.26 -9.78 13.68
C LYS A 241 14.33 -9.34 12.20
N ILE A 242 13.22 -8.88 11.62
CA ILE A 242 13.25 -8.35 10.25
C ILE A 242 12.62 -6.96 10.12
N ASN A 243 12.85 -6.31 8.97
CA ASN A 243 11.95 -5.33 8.41
C ASN A 243 10.73 -6.06 7.81
N LEU A 244 9.52 -5.66 8.19
CA LEU A 244 8.29 -6.30 7.70
C LEU A 244 7.39 -5.26 7.04
N THR A 245 7.08 -5.48 5.78
CA THR A 245 6.09 -4.71 5.02
C THR A 245 4.94 -5.63 4.60
N VAL A 246 3.71 -5.28 4.98
CA VAL A 246 2.48 -6.00 4.62
C VAL A 246 1.46 -5.01 4.09
N GLU A 247 1.16 -5.08 2.80
CA GLU A 247 0.33 -4.10 2.10
C GLU A 247 -0.76 -4.81 1.28
N TYR A 248 -1.99 -4.27 1.26
CA TYR A 248 -3.07 -4.75 0.37
C TYR A 248 -3.36 -6.26 0.48
N CYS A 249 -3.25 -6.82 1.68
CA CYS A 249 -3.51 -8.25 1.92
C CYS A 249 -4.92 -8.45 2.48
N GLY A 250 -5.77 -9.13 1.70
CA GLY A 250 -7.21 -9.22 1.92
C GLY A 250 -7.65 -10.11 3.09
N GLU A 251 -6.96 -11.23 3.33
CA GLU A 251 -7.40 -12.25 4.29
C GLU A 251 -6.65 -12.26 5.64
N ILE A 252 -5.57 -11.49 5.80
CA ILE A 252 -4.75 -11.50 7.02
C ILE A 252 -5.54 -10.88 8.19
N LYS A 253 -5.76 -11.66 9.25
CA LYS A 253 -6.48 -11.20 10.46
C LYS A 253 -5.58 -10.65 11.55
N ASN A 254 -4.36 -11.19 11.66
CA ASN A 254 -3.30 -10.74 12.57
C ASN A 254 -1.91 -11.13 12.04
N LEU A 255 -0.86 -10.42 12.48
CA LEU A 255 0.53 -10.69 12.10
C LEU A 255 1.25 -11.64 13.07
N GLY A 256 0.71 -11.85 14.27
CA GLY A 256 1.26 -12.79 15.23
C GLY A 256 0.77 -12.60 16.67
N TYR A 257 1.20 -13.49 17.56
CA TYR A 257 0.92 -13.38 18.99
C TYR A 257 1.83 -12.36 19.67
N ASP A 258 3.15 -12.52 19.50
CA ASP A 258 4.20 -11.64 20.00
C ASP A 258 5.07 -11.24 18.80
N LEU A 259 4.92 -10.01 18.30
CA LEU A 259 5.63 -9.54 17.12
C LEU A 259 6.86 -8.73 17.56
N LYS A 260 8.05 -9.28 17.31
CA LYS A 260 9.33 -8.66 17.70
C LYS A 260 10.21 -8.43 16.48
N LEU A 261 10.30 -7.19 16.04
CA LEU A 261 11.01 -6.78 14.84
C LEU A 261 12.26 -5.98 15.22
N THR A 262 13.43 -6.37 14.69
CA THR A 262 14.65 -5.56 14.82
C THR A 262 14.71 -4.43 13.81
N GLY A 263 13.85 -4.49 12.80
CA GLY A 263 13.71 -3.49 11.76
C GLY A 263 12.51 -2.57 12.01
N HIS A 264 11.89 -2.17 10.91
CA HIS A 264 10.64 -1.40 10.90
C HIS A 264 9.43 -2.29 10.55
N LEU A 265 8.24 -1.79 10.89
CA LEU A 265 6.96 -2.39 10.49
C LEU A 265 6.19 -1.42 9.61
N HIS A 266 5.83 -1.83 8.40
CA HIS A 266 4.91 -1.09 7.55
C HIS A 266 3.68 -1.95 7.28
N VAL A 267 2.50 -1.45 7.66
CA VAL A 267 1.22 -2.12 7.42
C VAL A 267 0.28 -1.12 6.77
N CYS A 268 -0.16 -1.41 5.55
CA CYS A 268 -1.07 -0.56 4.80
C CYS A 268 -2.25 -1.39 4.27
N GLU A 269 -3.48 -0.90 4.41
CA GLU A 269 -4.64 -1.35 3.63
C GLU A 269 -4.89 -2.87 3.62
N CYS A 270 -4.88 -3.49 4.79
CA CYS A 270 -5.23 -4.91 4.95
C CYS A 270 -6.65 -5.02 5.54
N PRO A 271 -7.72 -5.18 4.73
CA PRO A 271 -9.11 -4.94 5.15
C PRO A 271 -9.65 -5.93 6.20
N LYS A 272 -9.02 -7.09 6.40
CA LYS A 272 -9.40 -8.03 7.47
C LYS A 272 -8.47 -7.99 8.68
N LEU A 273 -7.45 -7.14 8.66
CA LEU A 273 -6.45 -7.04 9.72
C LEU A 273 -7.04 -6.28 10.91
N THR A 274 -7.59 -7.03 11.85
CA THR A 274 -8.22 -6.43 13.05
C THR A 274 -7.24 -6.26 14.21
N THR A 275 -6.10 -6.93 14.19
CA THR A 275 -5.06 -6.82 15.23
C THR A 275 -3.65 -6.95 14.65
N ILE A 276 -2.69 -6.09 15.01
CA ILE A 276 -1.29 -6.27 14.58
C ILE A 276 -0.67 -7.44 15.35
N ALA A 277 -0.56 -7.31 16.67
CA ALA A 277 -0.05 -8.34 17.58
C ALA A 277 -1.06 -8.64 18.69
N VAL A 278 -1.24 -9.91 19.07
CA VAL A 278 -2.22 -10.27 20.11
C VAL A 278 -1.79 -9.75 21.49
N ASN A 279 -0.49 -9.82 21.80
CA ASN A 279 0.10 -9.44 23.08
C ASN A 279 1.04 -8.24 22.90
N ASP A 280 2.30 -8.50 22.55
CA ASP A 280 3.34 -7.48 22.53
C ASP A 280 3.74 -7.17 21.08
N LEU A 281 3.83 -5.88 20.77
CA LEU A 281 4.49 -5.37 19.57
C LEU A 281 5.77 -4.68 20.00
N VAL A 282 6.91 -5.28 19.67
CA VAL A 282 8.23 -4.68 19.90
C VAL A 282 8.87 -4.39 18.54
N VAL A 283 9.20 -3.12 18.29
CA VAL A 283 9.84 -2.68 17.05
C VAL A 283 11.09 -1.88 17.43
N GLU A 284 12.27 -2.36 17.07
CA GLU A 284 13.52 -1.67 17.43
C GLU A 284 13.70 -0.35 16.66
N SER A 285 13.09 -0.22 15.48
CA SER A 285 13.14 1.00 14.66
C SER A 285 11.85 1.83 14.79
N PHE A 286 11.04 1.93 13.73
CA PHE A 286 9.77 2.66 13.68
C PHE A 286 8.68 1.78 13.07
N PHE A 287 7.42 2.20 13.21
CA PHE A 287 6.34 1.56 12.48
C PHE A 287 5.40 2.57 11.83
N ILE A 288 4.81 2.20 10.72
CA ILE A 288 3.75 2.93 10.03
C ILE A 288 2.58 1.96 9.90
N ILE A 289 1.46 2.30 10.51
CA ILE A 289 0.24 1.50 10.47
C ILE A 289 -0.88 2.38 9.91
N ASP A 290 -1.34 2.01 8.72
CA ASP A 290 -2.40 2.66 7.99
C ASP A 290 -3.48 1.63 7.65
N ASN A 291 -4.53 1.52 8.47
CA ASN A 291 -5.49 0.43 8.32
C ASN A 291 -6.87 0.69 8.96
N THR A 292 -7.85 0.96 8.12
CA THR A 292 -9.25 1.27 8.48
C THR A 292 -9.93 0.23 9.37
N MET A 293 -9.55 -1.04 9.25
CA MET A 293 -10.22 -2.16 9.92
C MET A 293 -9.55 -2.59 11.23
N LEU A 294 -8.46 -1.93 11.60
CA LEU A 294 -7.71 -2.24 12.81
C LEU A 294 -8.51 -1.89 14.07
N LYS A 295 -8.77 -2.89 14.92
CA LYS A 295 -9.48 -2.70 16.20
C LYS A 295 -8.54 -2.54 17.38
N ARG A 296 -7.32 -3.08 17.26
CA ARG A 296 -6.30 -3.09 18.30
C ARG A 296 -4.91 -3.20 17.66
N VAL A 297 -3.96 -2.39 18.09
CA VAL A 297 -2.56 -2.60 17.66
C VAL A 297 -1.95 -3.79 18.40
N ALA A 298 -1.84 -3.68 19.72
CA ALA A 298 -1.33 -4.71 20.61
C ALA A 298 -1.88 -4.51 22.04
N ARG A 299 -1.55 -5.39 22.99
CA ARG A 299 -1.75 -5.11 24.43
C ARG A 299 -0.69 -4.16 24.97
N ARG A 300 0.54 -4.27 24.47
CA ARG A 300 1.67 -3.38 24.76
C ARG A 300 2.44 -3.09 23.48
N ILE A 301 2.87 -1.84 23.31
CA ILE A 301 3.72 -1.40 22.20
C ILE A 301 5.04 -0.87 22.77
N ASP A 302 6.15 -1.35 22.24
CA ASP A 302 7.50 -0.89 22.59
C ASP A 302 8.26 -0.58 21.30
N ALA A 303 8.34 0.70 20.95
CA ALA A 303 9.03 1.18 19.77
C ALA A 303 10.33 1.88 20.18
N LYS A 304 11.46 1.19 20.07
CA LYS A 304 12.74 1.64 20.62
C LYS A 304 13.41 2.78 19.86
N GLY A 305 12.90 3.13 18.69
CA GLY A 305 13.43 4.22 17.88
C GLY A 305 14.83 3.90 17.39
N GLY A 306 14.99 3.80 16.07
CA GLY A 306 16.32 3.69 15.48
C GLY A 306 17.19 4.91 15.81
N VAL A 307 18.48 4.83 15.47
CA VAL A 307 19.44 5.95 15.56
C VAL A 307 18.99 7.16 14.71
N HIS A 308 18.07 6.92 13.79
CA HIS A 308 17.56 7.89 12.83
C HIS A 308 16.26 8.52 13.33
N ASN A 309 16.01 9.77 12.92
CA ASN A 309 14.82 10.57 13.24
C ASN A 309 13.55 10.06 12.52
N TYR A 310 13.29 8.75 12.56
CA TYR A 310 12.07 8.19 12.01
C TYR A 310 10.89 8.45 12.94
N LYS A 311 9.72 8.55 12.32
CA LYS A 311 8.44 8.80 12.98
C LYS A 311 7.63 7.52 12.96
N SER A 312 7.15 7.08 14.12
CA SER A 312 6.17 6.01 14.21
C SER A 312 4.77 6.62 14.05
N SER A 313 3.90 6.02 13.24
CA SER A 313 2.56 6.55 12.99
C SER A 313 1.47 5.48 13.03
N ILE A 314 0.31 5.90 13.52
CA ILE A 314 -0.96 5.18 13.37
C ILE A 314 -1.92 6.15 12.68
N SER A 315 -2.26 5.86 11.44
CA SER A 315 -3.14 6.68 10.61
C SER A 315 -4.35 5.87 10.12
N PHE A 316 -5.46 6.57 9.89
CA PHE A 316 -6.69 6.04 9.26
C PHE A 316 -7.18 4.72 9.88
N CYS A 317 -6.99 4.52 11.19
CA CYS A 317 -7.43 3.32 11.89
C CYS A 317 -8.83 3.52 12.49
N ASP A 318 -9.83 3.66 11.64
CA ASP A 318 -11.18 4.07 12.06
C ASP A 318 -11.83 3.13 13.06
N ASN A 319 -11.51 1.83 13.06
CA ASN A 319 -12.06 0.90 14.05
C ASN A 319 -11.28 0.82 15.37
N LEU A 320 -10.18 1.57 15.51
CA LEU A 320 -9.34 1.58 16.69
C LEU A 320 -10.02 2.43 17.77
N THR A 321 -10.53 1.78 18.81
CA THR A 321 -11.26 2.49 19.88
C THR A 321 -10.38 2.93 21.05
N THR A 322 -9.28 2.20 21.27
CA THR A 322 -8.31 2.43 22.36
C THR A 322 -6.92 2.02 21.91
N LEU A 323 -5.88 2.70 22.43
CA LEU A 323 -4.49 2.32 22.24
C LEU A 323 -4.00 1.39 23.36
N ALA A 324 -2.85 0.74 23.18
CA ALA A 324 -2.24 -0.16 24.16
C ALA A 324 -1.81 0.56 25.46
N LYS A 325 -2.01 -0.07 26.62
CA LYS A 325 -1.52 0.41 27.93
C LYS A 325 -0.03 0.17 28.08
N ASN A 326 0.65 0.98 28.89
CA ASN A 326 2.08 0.82 29.19
C ASN A 326 2.96 0.81 27.93
N SER A 327 2.59 1.63 26.94
CA SER A 327 3.33 1.71 25.67
C SER A 327 4.45 2.73 25.75
N GLU A 328 5.61 2.40 25.20
CA GLU A 328 6.80 3.25 25.19
C GLU A 328 7.31 3.47 23.77
N PHE A 329 7.56 4.74 23.42
CA PHE A 329 8.02 5.18 22.11
C PHE A 329 9.25 6.06 22.29
N TYR A 330 10.38 5.62 21.76
CA TYR A 330 11.64 6.37 21.83
C TYR A 330 11.84 7.26 20.60
N SER A 331 11.06 7.03 19.54
CA SER A 331 10.99 7.85 18.33
C SER A 331 9.93 8.95 18.45
N GLU A 332 9.81 9.79 17.41
CA GLU A 332 8.59 10.59 17.26
C GLU A 332 7.39 9.66 17.07
N PHE A 333 6.22 10.07 17.58
CA PHE A 333 5.01 9.28 17.49
C PHE A 333 3.80 10.13 17.09
N GLU A 334 3.06 9.69 16.08
CA GLU A 334 1.87 10.34 15.58
C GLU A 334 0.65 9.43 15.55
N ILE A 335 -0.49 10.00 15.89
CA ILE A 335 -1.81 9.42 15.66
C ILE A 335 -2.61 10.40 14.81
N ALA A 336 -3.10 9.96 13.65
CA ALA A 336 -3.87 10.81 12.76
C ALA A 336 -5.11 10.09 12.23
N TYR A 337 -6.21 10.82 11.99
CA TYR A 337 -7.39 10.31 11.28
C TYR A 337 -7.99 9.01 11.85
N CYS A 338 -7.91 8.76 13.16
CA CYS A 338 -8.47 7.56 13.79
C CYS A 338 -9.84 7.87 14.38
N GLN A 339 -10.90 7.84 13.55
CA GLN A 339 -12.15 8.50 13.91
C GLN A 339 -12.86 7.90 15.12
N ARG A 340 -12.78 6.58 15.40
CA ARG A 340 -13.43 5.99 16.58
C ARG A 340 -12.53 5.88 17.81
N LEU A 341 -11.32 6.45 17.76
CA LEU A 341 -10.44 6.49 18.90
C LEU A 341 -11.04 7.42 19.96
N THR A 342 -11.40 6.87 21.12
CA THR A 342 -12.12 7.65 22.16
C THR A 342 -11.19 8.09 23.28
N THR A 343 -10.18 7.27 23.58
CA THR A 343 -9.24 7.48 24.67
C THR A 343 -7.89 6.86 24.31
N LEU A 344 -6.82 7.52 24.74
CA LEU A 344 -5.51 6.88 24.81
C LEU A 344 -5.35 6.21 26.19
N SER A 345 -4.72 5.05 26.19
CA SER A 345 -4.55 4.24 27.39
C SER A 345 -3.59 4.86 28.40
N ALA A 346 -3.76 4.52 29.68
CA ALA A 346 -2.90 5.03 30.75
C ALA A 346 -1.43 4.58 30.62
N LEU A 347 -0.54 5.36 31.23
CA LEU A 347 0.91 5.09 31.36
C LEU A 347 1.64 5.05 30.01
N PHE A 348 1.33 6.03 29.17
CA PHE A 348 1.92 6.21 27.86
C PHE A 348 3.22 7.03 27.95
N ARG A 349 4.31 6.58 27.33
CA ARG A 349 5.59 7.30 27.33
C ARG A 349 6.13 7.55 25.93
N VAL A 350 6.41 8.80 25.59
CA VAL A 350 7.05 9.18 24.32
C VAL A 350 8.29 10.01 24.65
N HIS A 351 9.47 9.57 24.20
CA HIS A 351 10.73 10.24 24.50
C HIS A 351 11.04 11.40 23.55
N ARG A 352 10.39 11.44 22.38
CA ARG A 352 10.49 12.55 21.42
C ARG A 352 9.13 13.24 21.25
N ASN A 353 8.93 13.87 20.10
CA ASN A 353 7.72 14.60 19.79
C ASN A 353 6.52 13.67 19.69
N PHE A 354 5.40 14.09 20.26
CA PHE A 354 4.12 13.41 20.15
C PHE A 354 3.13 14.29 19.39
N SER A 355 2.48 13.75 18.36
CA SER A 355 1.46 14.45 17.58
C SER A 355 0.15 13.67 17.58
N ILE A 356 -0.95 14.37 17.74
CA ILE A 356 -2.28 13.81 17.53
C ILE A 356 -3.17 14.78 16.77
N SER A 357 -3.77 14.29 15.69
CA SER A 357 -4.56 15.12 14.78
C SER A 357 -5.79 14.41 14.21
N PHE A 358 -6.86 15.16 13.94
CA PHE A 358 -8.05 14.67 13.21
C PHE A 358 -8.67 13.39 13.80
N CYS A 359 -8.67 13.24 15.12
CA CYS A 359 -9.26 12.12 15.85
C CYS A 359 -10.46 12.62 16.67
N ASP A 360 -11.53 13.01 16.00
CA ASP A 360 -12.57 13.86 16.59
C ASP A 360 -13.30 13.25 17.79
N ASN A 361 -13.36 11.92 17.93
CA ASN A 361 -14.00 11.27 19.08
C ASN A 361 -13.14 11.21 20.35
N ILE A 362 -11.89 11.70 20.30
CA ILE A 362 -11.06 11.78 21.49
C ILE A 362 -11.59 12.90 22.39
N THR A 363 -12.01 12.52 23.59
CA THR A 363 -12.48 13.48 24.60
C THR A 363 -11.37 13.88 25.58
N LYS A 364 -10.34 13.01 25.75
CA LYS A 364 -9.15 13.19 26.60
C LYS A 364 -8.01 12.23 26.24
N LEU A 365 -6.76 12.59 26.54
CA LEU A 365 -5.55 11.76 26.32
C LEU A 365 -5.36 10.66 27.37
N GLY A 366 -6.13 10.60 28.46
CA GLY A 366 -5.97 9.56 29.49
C GLY A 366 -5.18 10.05 30.72
N TYR A 367 -4.53 9.13 31.44
CA TYR A 367 -3.88 9.40 32.73
C TYR A 367 -2.41 8.96 32.74
N GLY A 368 -1.53 9.76 33.36
CA GLY A 368 -0.16 9.34 33.67
C GLY A 368 0.77 9.36 32.46
N PHE A 369 0.55 10.28 31.52
CA PHE A 369 1.38 10.41 30.31
C PHE A 369 2.73 11.04 30.65
N ARG A 370 3.80 10.52 30.05
CA ARG A 370 5.15 11.09 30.14
C ARG A 370 5.69 11.36 28.74
N LEU A 371 5.61 12.61 28.30
CA LEU A 371 5.98 13.07 26.97
C LEU A 371 7.23 13.94 27.13
N LEU A 372 8.42 13.45 26.78
CA LEU A 372 9.69 14.11 27.17
C LEU A 372 10.07 15.31 26.28
N LYS A 373 9.34 15.54 25.18
CA LYS A 373 9.56 16.65 24.25
C LYS A 373 8.23 17.34 23.93
N ASN A 374 8.13 17.92 22.74
CA ASN A 374 6.98 18.71 22.33
C ASN A 374 5.76 17.82 22.07
N VAL A 375 4.59 18.39 22.32
CA VAL A 375 3.30 17.74 22.12
C VAL A 375 2.47 18.62 21.21
N TYR A 376 1.95 18.05 20.14
CA TYR A 376 1.11 18.72 19.15
C TYR A 376 -0.27 18.09 19.18
N ILE A 377 -1.29 18.87 19.53
CA ILE A 377 -2.69 18.46 19.53
C ILE A 377 -3.43 19.40 18.60
N THR A 378 -3.91 18.87 17.47
CA THR A 378 -4.49 19.70 16.41
C THR A 378 -5.81 19.15 15.90
N THR A 379 -6.84 19.98 15.76
CA THR A 379 -8.11 19.59 15.12
C THR A 379 -8.74 18.36 15.77
N LEU A 380 -9.09 18.49 17.06
CA LEU A 380 -9.79 17.45 17.84
C LEU A 380 -11.13 18.00 18.34
N SER A 381 -12.17 17.88 17.52
CA SER A 381 -13.40 18.64 17.69
C SER A 381 -14.13 18.34 19.01
N ASN A 382 -14.16 17.10 19.51
CA ASN A 382 -14.87 16.75 20.76
C ASN A 382 -13.98 16.76 22.02
N MET A 383 -12.73 17.20 21.91
CA MET A 383 -11.83 17.21 23.04
C MET A 383 -12.20 18.33 24.00
N THR A 384 -12.55 17.98 25.24
CA THR A 384 -12.97 18.93 26.29
C THR A 384 -11.92 19.12 27.37
N LYS A 385 -11.03 18.13 27.53
CA LYS A 385 -9.95 18.09 28.51
C LYS A 385 -8.71 17.42 27.93
N ILE A 386 -7.50 17.85 28.29
CA ILE A 386 -6.27 17.11 27.93
C ILE A 386 -6.14 15.82 28.72
N GLY A 387 -6.16 15.89 30.04
CA GLY A 387 -6.14 14.71 30.91
C GLY A 387 -5.56 15.02 32.28
N ASP A 388 -5.31 14.01 33.09
CA ASP A 388 -4.81 14.17 34.45
C ASP A 388 -3.43 13.54 34.61
N ASN A 389 -2.55 14.17 35.39
CA ASN A 389 -1.18 13.71 35.64
C ASN A 389 -0.38 13.50 34.34
N ILE A 390 -0.36 14.53 33.49
CA ILE A 390 0.39 14.53 32.22
C ILE A 390 1.65 15.36 32.41
N HIS A 391 2.81 14.73 32.22
CA HIS A 391 4.10 15.40 32.24
C HIS A 391 4.64 15.59 30.82
N ILE A 392 4.84 16.83 30.42
CA ILE A 392 5.38 17.26 29.13
C ILE A 392 6.72 17.97 29.41
N GLY A 393 7.83 17.41 28.94
CA GLY A 393 9.18 17.97 29.12
C GLY A 393 9.56 19.01 28.06
N GLY A 394 8.57 19.58 27.38
CA GLY A 394 8.73 20.54 26.30
C GLY A 394 7.48 21.38 26.13
N VAL A 395 7.23 21.84 24.91
CA VAL A 395 6.10 22.72 24.61
C VAL A 395 4.84 21.93 24.26
N LEU A 396 3.72 22.29 24.88
CA LEU A 396 2.40 21.80 24.50
C LEU A 396 1.75 22.79 23.53
N TYR A 397 1.56 22.36 22.28
CA TYR A 397 0.87 23.10 21.24
C TYR A 397 -0.55 22.59 21.06
N LEU A 398 -1.52 23.49 21.23
CA LEU A 398 -2.94 23.26 21.00
C LEU A 398 -3.38 24.11 19.81
N LYS A 399 -3.97 23.49 18.79
CA LYS A 399 -4.49 24.21 17.63
C LYS A 399 -5.87 23.68 17.27
N ASP A 400 -6.82 24.59 17.03
CA ASP A 400 -8.13 24.24 16.46
C ASP A 400 -8.85 23.17 17.31
N ILE A 401 -9.05 23.47 18.60
CA ILE A 401 -9.73 22.59 19.55
C ILE A 401 -10.94 23.35 20.12
N PRO A 402 -12.04 23.45 19.37
CA PRO A 402 -13.13 24.38 19.66
C PRO A 402 -13.80 24.12 21.02
N ASN A 403 -13.86 22.86 21.46
CA ASN A 403 -14.58 22.46 22.67
C ASN A 403 -13.70 22.30 23.92
N MET A 404 -12.41 22.65 23.87
CA MET A 404 -11.49 22.50 25.01
C MET A 404 -11.83 23.49 26.13
N LYS A 405 -12.17 22.99 27.32
CA LYS A 405 -12.56 23.81 28.48
C LYS A 405 -11.52 23.83 29.59
N GLU A 406 -10.80 22.72 29.76
CA GLU A 406 -9.82 22.56 30.83
C GLU A 406 -8.57 21.82 30.35
N LEU A 407 -7.41 22.14 30.90
CA LEU A 407 -6.20 21.35 30.67
C LEU A 407 -6.31 20.02 31.44
N GLY A 408 -6.61 20.13 32.73
CA GLY A 408 -6.75 19.02 33.67
C GLY A 408 -5.81 19.11 34.86
N ASN A 409 -5.91 18.17 35.79
CA ASN A 409 -5.19 18.24 37.05
C ASN A 409 -3.74 17.80 36.85
N SER A 410 -2.81 18.58 37.41
CA SER A 410 -1.38 18.24 37.46
C SER A 410 -0.76 18.02 36.08
N ILE A 411 -1.14 18.85 35.10
CA ILE A 411 -0.40 18.98 33.84
C ILE A 411 0.81 19.86 34.06
N THR A 412 1.98 19.37 33.69
CA THR A 412 3.23 20.15 33.68
C THR A 412 3.77 20.20 32.27
N ALA A 413 4.06 21.39 31.76
CA ALA A 413 4.72 21.63 30.47
C ALA A 413 5.70 22.80 30.64
N ASP A 414 6.77 22.86 29.84
CA ASP A 414 7.70 24.00 29.86
C ASP A 414 7.00 25.29 29.41
N SER A 415 6.12 25.16 28.42
CA SER A 415 5.19 26.20 27.98
C SER A 415 3.95 25.59 27.33
N ILE A 416 2.84 26.34 27.36
CA ILE A 416 1.58 25.95 26.74
C ILE A 416 1.21 27.06 25.75
N LYS A 417 1.06 26.66 24.49
CA LYS A 417 0.77 27.54 23.36
C LYS A 417 -0.54 27.11 22.75
N ALA A 418 -1.51 28.01 22.69
CA ALA A 418 -2.84 27.73 22.15
C ALA A 418 -3.21 28.71 21.04
N THR A 419 -3.79 28.17 19.97
CA THR A 419 -4.37 28.96 18.88
C THR A 419 -5.69 28.34 18.47
N GLU A 420 -6.69 29.16 18.14
CA GLU A 420 -8.01 28.69 17.68
C GLU A 420 -8.67 27.73 18.71
N CYS A 421 -8.52 28.04 20.01
CA CYS A 421 -9.13 27.31 21.12
C CYS A 421 -10.07 28.24 21.91
N PRO A 422 -11.22 28.64 21.34
CA PRO A 422 -12.08 29.71 21.88
C PRO A 422 -12.60 29.45 23.29
N CYS A 423 -12.78 28.19 23.69
CA CYS A 423 -13.29 27.83 25.01
C CYS A 423 -12.23 27.83 26.14
N LEU A 424 -10.95 28.11 25.83
CA LEU A 424 -9.84 28.02 26.78
C LEU A 424 -9.51 29.36 27.50
N SER A 425 -10.38 30.36 27.42
CA SER A 425 -10.12 31.76 27.78
C SER A 425 -9.78 32.03 29.26
N ASP A 426 -10.09 31.11 30.17
CA ASP A 426 -10.09 31.39 31.62
C ASP A 426 -8.84 30.90 32.36
N LEU A 427 -7.84 30.37 31.63
CA LEU A 427 -6.61 29.83 32.21
C LEU A 427 -5.48 30.84 32.06
N GLY A 428 -5.27 31.68 33.08
CA GLY A 428 -4.32 32.81 33.10
C GLY A 428 -2.83 32.49 32.88
N CYS A 429 -2.46 31.26 32.50
CA CYS A 429 -1.09 30.81 32.26
C CYS A 429 -0.84 30.39 30.79
N ILE A 430 -1.75 30.68 29.86
CA ILE A 430 -1.67 30.22 28.46
C ILE A 430 -1.22 31.36 27.55
N GLU A 431 -0.13 31.14 26.81
CA GLU A 431 0.30 32.04 25.74
C GLU A 431 -0.57 31.78 24.50
N PHE A 432 -1.42 32.74 24.18
CA PHE A 432 -2.19 32.72 22.93
C PHE A 432 -1.34 33.27 21.80
N ILE A 433 -1.11 32.43 20.78
CA ILE A 433 -0.28 32.79 19.63
C ILE A 433 -1.19 33.03 18.42
N PRO A 434 -0.96 34.09 17.63
CA PRO A 434 -1.63 34.26 16.34
C PRO A 434 -1.42 33.04 15.42
N SER A 435 -2.43 32.67 14.64
CA SER A 435 -2.40 31.48 13.76
C SER A 435 -1.23 31.46 12.78
N ASP A 436 -0.79 32.63 12.32
CA ASP A 436 0.34 32.77 11.39
C ASP A 436 1.71 32.42 12.01
N ASP A 437 1.90 32.64 13.31
CA ASP A 437 3.21 32.44 13.96
C ASP A 437 3.46 30.97 14.33
N LEU A 438 2.40 30.25 14.71
CA LEU A 438 2.47 28.82 15.01
C LEU A 438 2.73 27.99 13.75
N ARG A 439 2.22 28.46 12.59
CA ARG A 439 2.50 27.89 11.28
C ARG A 439 3.98 27.93 10.93
N ARG A 440 4.63 29.09 11.12
CA ARG A 440 6.08 29.28 10.92
C ARG A 440 6.92 28.35 11.78
N LEU A 441 6.51 28.12 13.04
CA LEU A 441 7.21 27.19 13.94
C LEU A 441 7.16 25.72 13.48
N SER A 442 6.04 25.28 12.88
CA SER A 442 5.96 23.91 12.30
C SER A 442 6.77 23.77 11.01
N GLU A 443 6.84 24.84 10.22
CA GLU A 443 7.61 24.91 8.97
C GLU A 443 9.12 24.94 9.25
N ASP A 444 9.57 25.67 10.28
CA ASP A 444 10.97 25.72 10.69
C ASP A 444 11.48 24.38 11.25
N GLN A 445 10.64 23.62 11.97
CA GLN A 445 11.00 22.28 12.49
C GLN A 445 11.21 21.26 11.35
N SER A 446 10.32 21.25 10.34
CA SER A 446 10.44 20.39 9.16
C SER A 446 11.69 20.72 8.33
N ASN A 447 12.10 21.99 8.31
CA ASN A 447 13.29 22.47 7.61
C ASN A 447 14.60 22.33 8.41
N LEU A 448 14.56 22.38 9.74
CA LEU A 448 15.70 22.14 10.64
C LEU A 448 16.19 20.68 10.54
N ILE A 449 15.26 19.73 10.42
CA ILE A 449 15.55 18.30 10.22
C ILE A 449 16.31 18.06 8.89
N LEU A 450 16.07 18.88 7.87
CA LEU A 450 16.76 18.80 6.57
C LEU A 450 18.13 19.52 6.57
N LYS A 451 18.33 20.52 7.43
CA LYS A 451 19.60 21.28 7.51
C LYS A 451 20.69 20.58 8.32
N GLU A 452 20.34 19.82 9.37
CA GLU A 452 21.30 18.98 10.10
C GLU A 452 21.86 17.83 9.24
N TYR A 453 21.23 17.51 8.11
CA TYR A 453 21.62 16.42 7.22
C TYR A 453 22.79 16.75 6.27
N ASN A 454 23.16 18.03 6.12
CA ASN A 454 24.17 18.48 5.15
C ASN A 454 25.48 19.00 5.79
N SER A 455 25.74 18.68 7.05
CA SER A 455 27.02 19.01 7.71
C SER A 455 27.84 17.74 7.96
N PRO A 456 29.08 17.62 7.45
CA PRO A 456 29.92 16.48 7.77
C PRO A 456 30.34 16.57 9.24
N ALA A 457 30.07 15.49 9.98
CA ALA A 457 30.54 15.28 11.34
C ALA A 457 32.07 15.38 11.40
N ASN A 458 32.58 16.21 12.31
CA ASN A 458 33.92 16.08 12.86
C ASN A 458 33.89 16.37 14.36
N ASP A 459 34.18 15.30 15.10
CA ASP A 459 34.79 15.15 16.43
C ASP A 459 34.34 16.00 17.63
N SER A 460 33.84 15.26 18.63
CA SER A 460 33.82 15.59 20.04
C SER A 460 35.23 15.50 20.66
N HIS A 461 35.67 16.54 21.37
CA HIS A 461 36.50 16.37 22.58
C HIS A 461 36.38 17.55 23.57
N MET A 462 36.53 17.21 24.85
CA MET A 462 36.40 18.02 26.05
C MET A 462 37.53 19.04 26.29
N ILE A 463 37.14 20.22 26.81
CA ILE A 463 37.74 21.05 27.89
C ILE A 463 39.11 21.79 27.69
N THR A 464 39.08 23.07 28.13
CA THR A 464 40.13 24.01 28.63
C THR A 464 40.95 24.95 27.70
N THR A 465 40.70 26.24 27.93
CA THR A 465 41.59 27.44 28.08
C THR A 465 42.82 27.72 27.19
N GLN A 466 42.86 28.99 26.78
CA GLN A 466 43.99 29.85 26.39
C GLN A 466 44.61 29.65 24.99
N GLY A 467 44.67 30.76 24.26
CA GLY A 467 45.05 30.81 22.85
C GLY A 467 46.54 30.90 22.59
N VAL A 468 46.92 30.62 21.34
CA VAL A 468 48.08 31.16 20.62
C VAL A 468 47.82 31.00 19.12
N LYS A 469 48.18 32.04 18.34
CA LYS A 469 48.22 32.04 16.87
C LYS A 469 49.31 31.10 16.35
N CYS A 470 49.01 30.29 15.32
CA CYS A 470 50.03 29.84 14.36
C CYS A 470 49.42 29.66 12.95
N LYS A 471 50.10 30.24 11.95
CA LYS A 471 49.87 30.07 10.51
C LYS A 471 50.47 28.73 10.05
N TYR A 472 49.84 28.05 9.09
CA TYR A 472 50.50 26.99 8.32
C TYR A 472 50.05 26.96 6.85
N ARG A 473 51.02 26.75 5.95
CA ARG A 473 50.91 26.64 4.48
C ARG A 473 50.41 25.25 4.06
N PRO A 474 49.71 25.10 2.92
CA PRO A 474 49.52 23.80 2.30
C PRO A 474 50.69 23.46 1.37
N PRO A 475 51.11 22.18 1.29
CA PRO A 475 51.99 21.69 0.24
C PRO A 475 51.20 21.21 -1.00
N SER A 476 51.94 21.22 -2.10
CA SER A 476 51.60 20.94 -3.48
C SER A 476 51.66 19.45 -3.86
N ASP A 477 51.14 19.18 -5.06
CA ASP A 477 51.54 18.14 -6.04
C ASP A 477 50.69 16.85 -6.25
N ILE A 478 49.79 16.93 -7.27
CA ILE A 478 49.47 16.12 -8.49
C ILE A 478 50.15 14.72 -8.74
N PRO A 479 49.77 13.86 -9.74
CA PRO A 479 48.67 13.86 -10.76
C PRO A 479 48.03 12.50 -11.23
N TYR A 480 47.08 12.61 -12.19
CA TYR A 480 46.62 11.73 -13.31
C TYR A 480 45.13 11.31 -13.25
N SER A 481 44.31 11.31 -14.32
CA SER A 481 44.27 11.99 -15.63
C SER A 481 42.93 11.65 -16.31
N ASN A 482 42.16 12.64 -16.77
CA ASN A 482 40.97 12.44 -17.61
C ASN A 482 41.31 12.80 -19.07
N ARG A 483 41.47 11.79 -19.92
CA ARG A 483 41.71 11.94 -21.36
C ARG A 483 40.86 10.94 -22.15
N THR A 484 39.54 11.20 -22.21
CA THR A 484 38.67 10.50 -23.18
C THR A 484 37.42 11.30 -23.62
N ILE A 485 37.14 12.49 -23.07
CA ILE A 485 35.86 13.20 -23.36
C ILE A 485 36.00 14.37 -24.37
N ARG A 486 37.11 14.47 -25.11
CA ARG A 486 37.35 15.61 -26.02
C ARG A 486 37.60 15.29 -27.51
N GLU A 487 37.31 14.08 -27.96
CA GLU A 487 37.58 13.69 -29.36
C GLU A 487 36.35 13.21 -30.16
N LEU A 488 35.11 13.42 -29.70
CA LEU A 488 33.89 13.01 -30.45
C LEU A 488 32.91 14.13 -30.79
N SER A 489 33.34 15.39 -30.76
CA SER A 489 32.55 16.51 -31.33
C SER A 489 33.31 17.09 -32.51
N ASN A 490 33.14 16.51 -33.70
CA ASN A 490 33.22 17.18 -35.01
C ASN A 490 33.16 16.15 -36.14
N THR A 491 31.96 15.81 -36.61
CA THR A 491 31.73 15.45 -38.03
C THR A 491 30.23 15.52 -38.35
N GLU A 492 29.85 16.46 -39.21
CA GLU A 492 28.56 16.46 -39.91
C GLU A 492 28.62 15.43 -41.04
N VAL A 493 27.62 14.55 -41.15
CA VAL A 493 27.22 13.91 -42.41
C VAL A 493 25.70 13.74 -42.46
N GLN A 494 25.09 14.22 -43.54
CA GLN A 494 23.70 13.93 -43.95
C GLN A 494 23.57 12.49 -44.45
N GLY A 495 22.52 11.79 -44.01
CA GLY A 495 22.08 10.54 -44.64
C GLY A 495 21.21 9.72 -43.69
N MET A 496 20.04 9.28 -44.17
CA MET A 496 19.11 8.42 -43.44
C MET A 496 19.80 7.13 -42.96
N GLU A 497 19.64 6.79 -41.68
CA GLU A 497 19.86 5.43 -41.18
C GLU A 497 18.66 4.97 -40.37
N PHE A 498 18.16 3.79 -40.72
CA PHE A 498 17.21 3.02 -39.95
C PHE A 498 17.90 2.53 -38.66
N VAL A 499 17.34 2.89 -37.50
CA VAL A 499 17.77 2.34 -36.21
C VAL A 499 16.85 1.19 -35.83
N SER A 500 17.36 -0.04 -35.90
CA SER A 500 16.75 -1.19 -35.23
C SER A 500 17.05 -1.11 -33.73
N TYR A 501 16.01 -1.02 -32.90
CA TYR A 501 16.16 -1.08 -31.45
C TYR A 501 16.21 -2.54 -30.98
N HIS A 502 17.40 -3.00 -30.58
CA HIS A 502 17.52 -4.18 -29.73
C HIS A 502 17.71 -3.74 -28.27
N HIS A 503 16.79 -4.21 -27.42
CA HIS A 503 16.82 -4.28 -25.94
C HIS A 503 17.46 -3.12 -25.18
N VAL A 504 16.63 -2.15 -24.76
CA VAL A 504 16.94 -1.24 -23.66
C VAL A 504 16.47 -1.87 -22.35
N SER A 505 17.38 -2.59 -21.68
CA SER A 505 17.30 -2.84 -20.24
C SER A 505 18.39 -2.07 -19.53
N GLU A 506 18.40 -0.74 -19.68
CA GLU A 506 19.25 0.13 -18.87
C GLU A 506 18.55 1.47 -18.64
N LYS A 507 18.20 1.71 -17.37
CA LYS A 507 17.95 3.00 -16.73
C LYS A 507 17.57 4.15 -17.68
N VAL A 508 16.27 4.31 -17.95
CA VAL A 508 15.73 5.66 -18.03
C VAL A 508 15.83 6.23 -16.62
N VAL A 509 16.98 6.84 -16.31
CA VAL A 509 17.07 7.79 -15.21
C VAL A 509 16.10 8.89 -15.58
N LEU A 510 14.88 8.85 -15.02
CA LEU A 510 14.09 10.07 -14.82
C LEU A 510 15.08 11.05 -14.18
N SER A 511 15.54 12.01 -14.98
CA SER A 511 16.50 13.02 -14.57
C SER A 511 16.08 13.56 -13.21
N SER A 512 17.04 13.79 -12.32
CA SER A 512 16.87 14.28 -10.95
C SER A 512 16.19 15.66 -10.86
N THR A 513 14.99 15.81 -11.40
CA THR A 513 14.14 16.96 -11.18
C THR A 513 13.70 16.90 -9.72
N PRO A 514 13.91 17.97 -8.95
CA PRO A 514 13.48 18.01 -7.56
C PRO A 514 12.00 17.64 -7.48
N ARG A 515 11.66 16.74 -6.56
CA ARG A 515 10.27 16.33 -6.32
C ARG A 515 9.49 17.60 -5.95
N LEU A 516 8.61 18.04 -6.84
CA LEU A 516 7.64 19.09 -6.54
C LEU A 516 6.73 18.57 -5.42
N ARG A 517 6.34 19.39 -4.47
CA ARG A 517 5.27 19.07 -3.52
C ARG A 517 4.57 20.38 -3.23
N PHE A 518 3.26 20.42 -3.47
CA PHE A 518 2.47 21.59 -3.20
C PHE A 518 2.08 21.61 -1.73
N LYS A 519 2.27 22.74 -1.05
CA LYS A 519 1.88 22.91 0.36
C LYS A 519 0.44 23.40 0.49
N THR A 520 -0.05 24.09 -0.53
CA THR A 520 -1.40 24.66 -0.56
C THR A 520 -2.02 24.46 -1.92
N PHE A 521 -3.35 24.52 -1.97
CA PHE A 521 -4.07 24.49 -3.24
C PHE A 521 -3.69 25.68 -4.12
N ALA A 522 -3.53 26.88 -3.54
CA ALA A 522 -3.09 28.07 -4.28
C ALA A 522 -1.74 27.85 -4.99
N GLU A 523 -0.78 27.21 -4.31
CA GLU A 523 0.51 26.86 -4.92
C GLU A 523 0.35 25.89 -6.09
N ALA A 524 -0.43 24.81 -5.90
CA ALA A 524 -0.71 23.82 -6.94
C ALA A 524 -1.42 24.45 -8.15
N PHE A 525 -2.47 25.23 -7.90
CA PHE A 525 -3.26 25.89 -8.93
C PHE A 525 -2.42 26.89 -9.73
N THR A 526 -1.66 27.78 -9.07
CA THR A 526 -0.76 28.72 -9.75
C THR A 526 0.29 28.01 -10.58
N PHE A 527 0.84 26.89 -10.09
CA PHE A 527 1.78 26.08 -10.84
C PHE A 527 1.17 25.58 -12.15
N TRP A 528 0.00 24.93 -12.09
CA TRP A 528 -0.67 24.40 -13.27
C TRP A 528 -1.14 25.53 -14.21
N GLN A 529 -1.57 26.67 -13.68
CA GLN A 529 -2.02 27.82 -14.46
C GLN A 529 -0.87 28.44 -15.27
N LYS A 530 0.31 28.59 -14.67
CA LYS A 530 1.51 29.07 -15.37
C LYS A 530 1.97 28.10 -16.45
N LEU A 531 1.81 26.80 -16.25
CA LEU A 531 2.13 25.81 -17.27
C LEU A 531 1.14 25.85 -18.44
N ALA A 532 -0.16 25.98 -18.16
CA ALA A 532 -1.21 26.09 -19.17
C ALA A 532 -1.15 27.42 -19.95
N SER A 533 -0.69 28.49 -19.32
CA SER A 533 -0.63 29.83 -19.91
C SER A 533 0.63 30.57 -19.45
N PRO A 534 1.78 30.35 -20.11
CA PRO A 534 3.06 30.93 -19.70
C PRO A 534 3.10 32.47 -19.68
N ASN A 535 2.21 33.10 -20.46
CA ASN A 535 2.10 34.55 -20.57
C ASN A 535 1.17 35.18 -19.52
N LEU A 536 0.52 34.37 -18.67
CA LEU A 536 -0.37 34.89 -17.63
C LEU A 536 0.47 35.51 -16.50
N THR A 537 0.42 36.84 -16.38
CA THR A 537 1.08 37.57 -15.28
C THR A 537 0.43 37.22 -13.95
N SER A 538 1.24 37.05 -12.89
CA SER A 538 0.92 36.37 -11.62
C SER A 538 -0.18 36.99 -10.73
N ASP A 539 -0.94 37.96 -11.23
CA ASP A 539 -1.88 38.76 -10.43
C ASP A 539 -3.36 38.45 -10.74
N ALA A 540 -3.65 37.37 -11.48
CA ALA A 540 -5.02 36.88 -11.57
C ALA A 540 -5.46 36.37 -10.18
N ASP A 541 -6.62 36.83 -9.70
CA ASP A 541 -7.19 36.41 -8.41
C ASP A 541 -7.18 34.88 -8.31
N ILE A 542 -6.28 34.34 -7.48
CA ILE A 542 -6.21 32.90 -7.23
C ILE A 542 -7.50 32.53 -6.51
N PRO A 543 -8.33 31.67 -7.10
CA PRO A 543 -9.58 31.31 -6.47
C PRO A 543 -9.27 30.58 -5.17
N THR A 544 -9.84 31.06 -4.05
CA THR A 544 -9.75 30.34 -2.79
C THR A 544 -10.87 29.32 -2.80
N PRO A 545 -10.57 28.01 -2.84
CA PRO A 545 -11.61 27.01 -2.88
C PRO A 545 -12.36 27.00 -1.54
N GLU A 546 -13.69 27.03 -1.58
CA GLU A 546 -14.54 26.84 -0.39
C GLU A 546 -14.67 25.33 -0.04
N LEU A 547 -13.53 24.65 0.05
CA LEU A 547 -13.43 23.22 0.31
C LEU A 547 -13.14 22.96 1.80
N GLU A 548 -13.63 21.83 2.34
CA GLU A 548 -13.17 21.34 3.64
C GLU A 548 -11.65 21.05 3.60
N ILE A 549 -10.98 21.14 4.74
CA ILE A 549 -9.52 20.94 4.83
C ILE A 549 -9.10 19.57 4.31
N ASN A 550 -9.83 18.51 4.66
CA ASN A 550 -9.54 17.15 4.22
C ASN A 550 -9.62 17.02 2.69
N VAL A 551 -10.66 17.59 2.11
CA VAL A 551 -10.89 17.65 0.67
C VAL A 551 -9.76 18.40 -0.05
N THR A 552 -9.36 19.54 0.52
CA THR A 552 -8.31 20.38 -0.04
C THR A 552 -6.99 19.59 -0.12
N ASN A 553 -6.69 18.79 0.91
CA ASN A 553 -5.49 17.95 0.93
C ASN A 553 -5.52 16.83 -0.13
N VAL A 554 -6.68 16.18 -0.32
CA VAL A 554 -6.87 15.18 -1.39
C VAL A 554 -6.62 15.79 -2.76
N LEU A 555 -7.18 16.97 -3.03
CA LEU A 555 -7.00 17.67 -4.30
C LEU A 555 -5.54 18.12 -4.50
N ILE A 556 -4.87 18.61 -3.45
CA ILE A 556 -3.43 18.95 -3.49
C ILE A 556 -2.59 17.74 -3.87
N GLU A 557 -2.86 16.58 -3.27
CA GLU A 557 -2.13 15.34 -3.55
C GLU A 557 -2.41 14.85 -4.97
N PHE A 558 -3.66 14.90 -5.43
CA PHE A 558 -4.03 14.60 -6.82
C PHE A 558 -3.25 15.48 -7.81
N LEU A 559 -3.25 16.80 -7.61
CA LEU A 559 -2.52 17.75 -8.44
C LEU A 559 -1.01 17.51 -8.40
N TYR A 560 -0.46 17.16 -7.24
CA TYR A 560 0.94 16.78 -7.11
C TYR A 560 1.26 15.52 -7.92
N ARG A 561 0.47 14.47 -7.77
CA ARG A 561 0.67 13.19 -8.45
C ARG A 561 0.59 13.32 -9.98
N LEU A 562 -0.21 14.23 -10.51
CA LEU A 562 -0.21 14.55 -11.95
C LEU A 562 1.16 15.06 -12.45
N THR A 563 2.01 15.63 -11.59
CA THR A 563 3.39 16.02 -11.97
C THR A 563 4.36 14.83 -12.06
N THR A 564 3.90 13.63 -11.68
CA THR A 564 4.70 12.41 -11.72
C THR A 564 4.41 11.53 -12.94
N THR A 565 3.38 11.88 -13.73
CA THR A 565 2.95 11.11 -14.90
C THR A 565 3.93 11.22 -16.07
N THR A 566 3.87 10.24 -16.98
CA THR A 566 4.65 10.29 -18.23
C THR A 566 4.28 11.50 -19.11
N ASP A 567 3.02 11.94 -19.06
CA ASP A 567 2.54 13.10 -19.81
C ASP A 567 3.19 14.38 -19.32
N TYR A 568 3.34 14.54 -18.00
CA TYR A 568 4.08 15.66 -17.43
C TYR A 568 5.58 15.58 -17.76
N ALA A 569 6.17 14.38 -17.75
CA ALA A 569 7.56 14.17 -18.12
C ALA A 569 7.84 14.57 -19.58
N ASN A 570 6.87 14.33 -20.48
CA ASN A 570 6.94 14.73 -21.88
C ASN A 570 6.70 16.25 -22.06
N LYS A 571 7.74 16.98 -22.46
CA LYS A 571 7.68 18.44 -22.65
C LYS A 571 6.57 18.91 -23.61
N ASN A 572 6.25 18.12 -24.62
CA ASN A 572 5.24 18.49 -25.62
C ASN A 572 3.81 18.29 -25.10
N LEU A 573 3.61 17.35 -24.16
CA LEU A 573 2.30 17.03 -23.59
C LEU A 573 2.02 17.79 -22.29
N ARG A 574 3.07 18.25 -21.60
CA ARG A 574 2.95 18.97 -20.33
C ARG A 574 2.02 20.18 -20.39
N THR A 575 2.07 20.97 -21.46
CA THR A 575 1.19 22.13 -21.62
C THR A 575 -0.26 21.71 -21.79
N LEU A 576 -0.53 20.69 -22.62
CA LEU A 576 -1.88 20.15 -22.82
C LEU A 576 -2.45 19.58 -21.52
N LEU A 577 -1.66 18.78 -20.79
CA LEU A 577 -2.04 18.27 -19.47
C LEU A 577 -2.39 19.43 -18.53
N ALA A 578 -1.57 20.48 -18.50
CA ALA A 578 -1.83 21.64 -17.65
C ALA A 578 -3.11 22.40 -18.04
N GLU A 579 -3.38 22.57 -19.33
CA GLU A 579 -4.63 23.16 -19.84
C GLU A 579 -5.84 22.35 -19.40
N GLN A 580 -5.77 21.02 -19.45
CA GLN A 580 -6.83 20.13 -18.98
C GLN A 580 -7.04 20.23 -17.47
N VAL A 581 -5.96 20.17 -16.69
CA VAL A 581 -6.03 20.38 -15.23
C VAL A 581 -6.75 21.69 -14.94
N ILE A 582 -6.35 22.80 -15.56
CA ILE A 582 -6.96 24.11 -15.34
C ILE A 582 -8.40 24.19 -15.81
N LYS A 583 -8.75 23.53 -16.92
CA LYS A 583 -10.13 23.42 -17.39
C LYS A 583 -11.03 22.74 -16.35
N THR A 584 -10.52 21.78 -15.59
CA THR A 584 -11.28 21.06 -14.56
C THR A 584 -11.40 21.81 -13.22
N MET A 585 -10.48 22.72 -12.91
CA MET A 585 -10.39 23.37 -11.59
C MET A 585 -11.60 24.22 -11.16
N PRO A 586 -12.30 24.98 -12.03
CA PRO A 586 -13.41 25.84 -11.60
C PRO A 586 -14.49 25.13 -10.77
N PHE A 587 -14.65 23.82 -10.98
CA PHE A 587 -15.68 23.00 -10.33
C PHE A 587 -15.29 22.54 -8.92
N PHE A 588 -14.00 22.48 -8.62
CA PHE A 588 -13.52 22.27 -7.24
C PHE A 588 -13.57 23.56 -6.43
N ILE A 589 -13.48 24.71 -7.09
CA ILE A 589 -13.45 26.02 -6.46
C ILE A 589 -14.86 26.49 -6.09
N GLN A 590 -15.81 26.32 -7.01
CA GLN A 590 -17.19 26.77 -6.81
C GLN A 590 -17.96 25.73 -6.02
N LYS A 591 -18.45 26.09 -4.84
CA LYS A 591 -19.34 25.24 -4.06
C LYS A 591 -20.58 24.90 -4.90
N ASN A 592 -20.66 23.64 -5.32
CA ASN A 592 -21.73 23.16 -6.17
C ASN A 592 -22.20 21.78 -5.68
N GLU A 593 -23.40 21.38 -6.09
CA GLU A 593 -24.03 20.10 -5.71
C GLU A 593 -23.24 18.85 -6.15
N TYR A 594 -22.25 19.00 -7.02
CA TYR A 594 -21.40 17.92 -7.53
C TYR A 594 -20.05 17.83 -6.84
N GLN A 595 -19.73 18.80 -5.98
CA GLN A 595 -18.50 18.78 -5.20
C GLN A 595 -18.36 17.43 -4.48
N ASP A 596 -19.42 16.96 -3.79
CA ASP A 596 -19.43 15.65 -3.13
C ASP A 596 -19.19 14.48 -4.10
N PHE A 597 -19.74 14.54 -5.31
CA PHE A 597 -19.54 13.51 -6.33
C PHE A 597 -18.11 13.49 -6.89
N PHE A 598 -17.53 14.67 -7.16
CA PHE A 598 -16.13 14.79 -7.55
C PHE A 598 -15.19 14.29 -6.45
N LEU A 599 -15.56 14.51 -5.20
CA LEU A 599 -14.82 14.02 -4.05
C LEU A 599 -14.97 12.53 -3.84
N ASP A 600 -16.14 11.96 -4.12
CA ASP A 600 -16.32 10.51 -4.13
C ASP A 600 -15.45 9.86 -5.21
N ILE A 601 -15.35 10.47 -6.40
CA ILE A 601 -14.40 10.04 -7.44
C ILE A 601 -12.98 10.14 -6.88
N LEU A 602 -12.50 11.34 -6.53
CA LEU A 602 -11.13 11.52 -6.06
C LEU A 602 -10.80 10.63 -4.85
N SER A 603 -11.70 10.51 -3.87
CA SER A 603 -11.49 9.72 -2.65
C SER A 603 -11.48 8.22 -2.94
N SER A 604 -12.40 7.71 -3.77
CA SER A 604 -12.40 6.30 -4.17
C SER A 604 -11.10 5.92 -4.87
N TYR A 605 -10.48 6.87 -5.58
CA TYR A 605 -9.21 6.64 -6.26
C TYR A 605 -7.98 6.93 -5.41
N MET A 606 -8.03 7.83 -4.43
CA MET A 606 -6.97 7.96 -3.41
C MET A 606 -6.75 6.65 -2.67
N ASP A 607 -7.81 5.87 -2.47
CA ASP A 607 -7.74 4.52 -1.90
C ASP A 607 -7.03 3.52 -2.87
N ASP A 608 -7.10 3.73 -4.19
CA ASP A 608 -6.45 2.86 -5.21
C ASP A 608 -5.08 3.41 -5.72
N LEU A 609 -4.69 4.63 -5.33
CA LEU A 609 -3.62 5.44 -5.94
C LEU A 609 -2.18 4.96 -5.70
N TYR A 610 -2.02 3.88 -4.95
CA TYR A 610 -0.73 3.20 -4.77
C TYR A 610 -0.39 2.19 -5.87
N CYS A 611 -1.30 1.90 -6.80
CA CYS A 611 -1.09 0.86 -7.81
C CYS A 611 -0.38 1.31 -9.10
N SER A 612 -0.55 2.54 -9.60
CA SER A 612 0.29 3.04 -10.70
C SER A 612 0.33 4.57 -10.79
N ILE A 613 1.42 5.07 -11.37
CA ILE A 613 1.63 6.50 -11.63
C ILE A 613 0.63 7.01 -12.68
N ASP A 614 0.21 6.15 -13.61
CA ASP A 614 -0.57 6.55 -14.79
C ASP A 614 -2.09 6.42 -14.59
N GLY A 615 -2.55 5.76 -13.52
CA GLY A 615 -3.97 5.72 -13.15
C GLY A 615 -4.56 7.12 -12.92
N ILE A 616 -3.75 8.08 -12.46
CA ILE A 616 -4.22 9.43 -12.19
C ILE A 616 -4.57 10.23 -13.46
N THR A 617 -3.89 9.92 -14.58
CA THR A 617 -4.22 10.52 -15.87
C THR A 617 -5.61 10.06 -16.31
N PHE A 618 -5.91 8.77 -16.15
CA PHE A 618 -7.24 8.24 -16.46
C PHE A 618 -8.33 8.93 -15.64
N GLU A 619 -8.08 9.21 -14.35
CA GLU A 619 -9.07 9.91 -13.52
C GLU A 619 -9.35 11.34 -13.96
N LEU A 620 -8.32 12.05 -14.42
CA LEU A 620 -8.54 13.37 -14.98
C LEU A 620 -9.45 13.32 -16.22
N SER A 621 -9.43 12.24 -17.03
CA SER A 621 -10.36 12.06 -18.15
C SER A 621 -11.79 11.81 -17.69
N GLN A 622 -11.97 11.04 -16.61
CA GLN A 622 -13.28 10.81 -16.01
C GLN A 622 -13.87 12.11 -15.46
N LEU A 623 -13.03 12.96 -14.84
CA LEU A 623 -13.44 14.30 -14.42
C LEU A 623 -13.91 15.13 -15.61
N GLU A 624 -13.20 15.16 -16.74
CA GLU A 624 -13.61 15.89 -17.96
C GLU A 624 -14.99 15.50 -18.51
N MET A 625 -15.33 14.21 -18.44
CA MET A 625 -16.65 13.72 -18.85
C MET A 625 -17.76 14.29 -17.97
N VAL A 626 -17.58 14.22 -16.65
CA VAL A 626 -18.53 14.75 -15.66
C VAL A 626 -18.72 16.26 -15.85
N LEU A 627 -17.65 16.96 -16.21
CA LEU A 627 -17.67 18.40 -16.46
C LEU A 627 -18.49 18.76 -17.70
N SER A 628 -18.32 18.00 -18.79
CA SER A 628 -19.11 18.19 -20.02
C SER A 628 -20.62 18.03 -19.77
N LEU A 629 -21.00 17.05 -18.96
CA LEU A 629 -22.39 16.84 -18.54
C LEU A 629 -22.94 18.03 -17.75
N LYS A 630 -22.15 18.59 -16.84
CA LYS A 630 -22.58 19.75 -16.03
C LYS A 630 -22.71 21.02 -16.87
N ASP A 631 -21.79 21.25 -17.79
CA ASP A 631 -21.88 22.40 -18.69
C ASP A 631 -23.15 22.33 -19.56
N ALA A 632 -23.49 21.13 -20.06
CA ALA A 632 -24.73 20.91 -20.79
C ALA A 632 -25.98 21.13 -19.92
N GLU A 633 -25.94 20.71 -18.66
CA GLU A 633 -27.03 20.93 -17.69
C GLU A 633 -27.28 22.43 -17.46
N ILE A 634 -26.21 23.18 -17.19
CA ILE A 634 -26.28 24.62 -16.98
C ILE A 634 -26.84 25.32 -18.22
N GLN A 635 -26.39 24.93 -19.41
CA GLN A 635 -26.88 25.51 -20.67
C GLN A 635 -28.34 25.17 -20.93
N ALA A 636 -28.77 23.94 -20.67
CA ALA A 636 -30.15 23.52 -20.85
C ALA A 636 -31.11 24.27 -19.93
N ILE A 637 -30.73 24.44 -18.65
CA ILE A 637 -31.50 25.25 -17.69
C ILE A 637 -31.54 26.71 -18.13
N LYS A 638 -30.40 27.28 -18.54
CA LYS A 638 -30.31 28.69 -18.95
C LYS A 638 -31.14 29.00 -20.20
N ASN A 639 -31.19 28.08 -21.14
CA ASN A 639 -31.87 28.26 -22.43
C ASN A 639 -33.30 27.69 -22.45
N ASN A 640 -33.75 27.04 -21.36
CA ASN A 640 -35.00 26.31 -21.29
C ASN A 640 -35.15 25.26 -22.42
N ASP A 641 -34.05 24.57 -22.74
CA ASP A 641 -33.95 23.62 -23.85
C ASP A 641 -33.21 22.35 -23.42
N SER A 642 -33.95 21.27 -23.23
CA SER A 642 -33.41 19.96 -22.84
C SER A 642 -32.76 19.21 -23.99
N SER A 643 -32.88 19.67 -25.24
CA SER A 643 -32.34 18.96 -26.41
C SER A 643 -30.81 18.86 -26.37
N LEU A 644 -30.13 19.95 -25.99
CA LEU A 644 -28.68 19.97 -25.83
C LEU A 644 -28.23 19.03 -24.71
N LEU A 645 -28.90 19.07 -23.56
CA LEU A 645 -28.57 18.19 -22.44
C LEU A 645 -28.80 16.72 -22.79
N LYS A 646 -29.89 16.41 -23.51
CA LYS A 646 -30.15 15.05 -24.00
C LYS A 646 -29.02 14.60 -24.93
N GLN A 647 -28.65 15.44 -25.90
CA GLN A 647 -27.59 15.12 -26.86
C GLN A 647 -26.27 14.86 -26.14
N VAL A 648 -25.81 15.79 -25.29
CA VAL A 648 -24.54 15.64 -24.56
C VAL A 648 -24.59 14.43 -23.63
N THR A 649 -25.71 14.16 -22.96
CA THR A 649 -25.84 12.98 -22.10
C THR A 649 -25.78 11.68 -22.89
N MET A 650 -26.37 11.63 -24.09
CA MET A 650 -26.26 10.46 -24.97
C MET A 650 -24.82 10.28 -25.49
N GLU A 651 -24.16 11.37 -25.92
CA GLU A 651 -22.78 11.34 -26.41
C GLU A 651 -21.78 10.91 -25.32
N GLU A 652 -21.85 11.49 -24.13
CA GLU A 652 -20.99 11.11 -23.00
C GLU A 652 -21.34 9.73 -22.45
N GLY A 653 -22.63 9.34 -22.49
CA GLY A 653 -23.07 7.99 -22.15
C GLY A 653 -22.46 6.94 -23.08
N MET A 654 -22.41 7.21 -24.39
CA MET A 654 -21.75 6.35 -25.37
C MET A 654 -20.24 6.24 -25.10
N LYS A 655 -19.55 7.35 -24.86
CA LYS A 655 -18.11 7.34 -24.52
C LYS A 655 -17.84 6.51 -23.27
N MET A 656 -18.67 6.64 -22.23
CA MET A 656 -18.52 5.86 -21.00
C MET A 656 -18.76 4.36 -21.22
N MET A 657 -19.75 4.01 -22.04
CA MET A 657 -20.00 2.62 -22.42
C MET A 657 -18.80 2.03 -23.19
N ILE A 658 -18.22 2.79 -24.12
CA ILE A 658 -17.01 2.39 -24.85
C ILE A 658 -15.81 2.24 -23.92
N LEU A 659 -15.60 3.16 -22.97
CA LEU A 659 -14.50 3.05 -22.00
C LEU A 659 -14.62 1.81 -21.10
N LYS A 660 -15.84 1.43 -20.70
CA LYS A 660 -16.07 0.16 -20.01
C LYS A 660 -15.73 -1.05 -20.87
N GLU A 661 -16.12 -1.02 -22.15
CA GLU A 661 -15.77 -2.08 -23.08
C GLU A 661 -14.25 -2.17 -23.31
N VAL A 662 -13.55 -1.02 -23.36
CA VAL A 662 -12.08 -0.98 -23.42
C VAL A 662 -11.44 -1.61 -22.19
N GLU A 663 -12.01 -1.44 -21.00
CA GLU A 663 -11.56 -2.10 -19.78
C GLU A 663 -11.70 -3.63 -19.88
N GLU A 664 -12.84 -4.13 -20.37
CA GLU A 664 -13.04 -5.57 -20.61
C GLU A 664 -12.10 -6.13 -21.67
N ILE A 665 -11.91 -5.41 -22.79
CA ILE A 665 -10.97 -5.78 -23.85
C ILE A 665 -9.54 -5.86 -23.31
N SER A 666 -9.17 -4.92 -22.44
CA SER A 666 -7.84 -4.88 -21.83
C SER A 666 -7.64 -6.07 -20.89
N ALA A 667 -8.64 -6.38 -20.05
CA ALA A 667 -8.61 -7.55 -19.18
C ALA A 667 -8.50 -8.86 -19.97
N ASP A 668 -9.28 -9.00 -21.05
CA ASP A 668 -9.22 -10.17 -21.94
C ASP A 668 -7.90 -10.25 -22.70
N TYR A 669 -7.32 -9.12 -23.08
CA TYR A 669 -6.00 -9.06 -23.71
C TYR A 669 -4.93 -9.60 -22.76
N ILE A 670 -4.90 -9.10 -21.52
CA ILE A 670 -3.96 -9.52 -20.48
C ILE A 670 -4.12 -11.01 -20.18
N ALA A 671 -5.36 -11.47 -20.02
CA ALA A 671 -5.67 -12.87 -19.76
C ALA A 671 -5.21 -13.81 -20.89
N ARG A 672 -5.39 -13.41 -22.16
CA ARG A 672 -4.98 -14.24 -23.32
C ARG A 672 -3.48 -14.22 -23.56
N LYS A 673 -2.83 -13.07 -23.41
CA LYS A 673 -1.41 -12.90 -23.72
C LYS A 673 -0.51 -13.32 -22.57
N CYS A 674 -1.07 -13.62 -21.39
CA CYS A 674 -0.32 -13.92 -20.17
C CYS A 674 0.82 -12.92 -19.94
N SER A 675 0.60 -11.66 -20.32
CA SER A 675 1.67 -10.70 -20.50
C SER A 675 1.81 -9.79 -19.29
N ASN A 676 3.05 -9.49 -18.91
CA ASN A 676 3.45 -8.58 -17.82
C ASN A 676 3.13 -7.11 -18.06
N HIS A 677 2.35 -6.82 -19.09
CA HIS A 677 1.92 -5.48 -19.35
C HIS A 677 1.03 -5.06 -18.19
N ASP A 678 1.42 -3.98 -17.53
CA ASP A 678 0.63 -3.35 -16.49
C ASP A 678 -0.79 -3.16 -17.03
N PRO A 679 -1.84 -3.64 -16.33
CA PRO A 679 -3.21 -3.53 -16.79
C PRO A 679 -3.60 -2.09 -17.17
N ILE A 680 -3.04 -1.11 -16.47
CA ILE A 680 -3.28 0.30 -16.72
C ILE A 680 -2.56 0.73 -18.01
N VAL A 681 -1.34 0.24 -18.27
CA VAL A 681 -0.62 0.52 -19.53
C VAL A 681 -1.35 -0.09 -20.73
N VAL A 682 -1.87 -1.32 -20.62
CA VAL A 682 -2.67 -1.95 -21.69
C VAL A 682 -3.95 -1.16 -21.94
N ARG A 683 -4.67 -0.79 -20.87
CA ARG A 683 -5.90 0.00 -20.96
C ARG A 683 -5.64 1.36 -21.62
N LEU A 684 -4.60 2.05 -21.18
CA LEU A 684 -4.19 3.33 -21.77
C LEU A 684 -3.79 3.16 -23.24
N ALA A 685 -3.06 2.10 -23.59
CA ALA A 685 -2.72 1.84 -24.99
C ALA A 685 -3.95 1.67 -25.88
N PHE A 686 -4.96 0.91 -25.45
CA PHE A 686 -6.22 0.82 -26.18
C PHE A 686 -6.95 2.17 -26.22
N GLN A 687 -7.12 2.86 -25.08
CA GLN A 687 -7.83 4.14 -25.03
C GLN A 687 -7.18 5.19 -25.95
N ILE A 688 -5.85 5.30 -25.94
CA ILE A 688 -5.09 6.21 -26.82
C ILE A 688 -5.27 5.82 -28.28
N SER A 689 -5.17 4.52 -28.60
CA SER A 689 -5.29 4.04 -29.98
C SER A 689 -6.70 4.15 -30.56
N LEU A 690 -7.70 4.19 -29.69
CA LEU A 690 -9.13 4.25 -30.04
C LEU A 690 -9.70 5.67 -29.91
N GLN A 691 -8.89 6.64 -29.49
CA GLN A 691 -9.30 8.01 -29.23
C GLN A 691 -9.93 8.68 -30.46
N GLU A 692 -9.24 8.66 -31.60
CA GLU A 692 -9.70 9.34 -32.82
C GLU A 692 -10.95 8.68 -33.41
N GLU A 693 -11.03 7.35 -33.37
CA GLU A 693 -12.14 6.57 -33.93
C GLU A 693 -13.45 6.80 -33.17
N PHE A 694 -13.40 6.86 -31.83
CA PHE A 694 -14.59 6.92 -30.98
C PHE A 694 -14.75 8.25 -30.22
N ASN A 695 -13.93 9.25 -30.54
CA ASN A 695 -13.91 10.56 -29.88
C ASN A 695 -13.82 10.43 -28.34
N LEU A 696 -12.96 9.51 -27.86
CA LEU A 696 -12.81 9.26 -26.43
C LEU A 696 -12.05 10.42 -25.75
N PRO A 697 -12.36 10.72 -24.48
CA PRO A 697 -11.47 11.57 -23.70
C PRO A 697 -10.17 10.80 -23.50
N SER A 698 -9.05 11.35 -23.97
CA SER A 698 -7.72 10.88 -23.58
C SER A 698 -6.81 12.07 -23.39
N ILE A 699 -6.16 12.10 -22.23
CA ILE A 699 -5.17 13.10 -21.83
C ILE A 699 -3.79 12.76 -22.39
N SER A 700 -3.51 11.46 -22.58
CA SER A 700 -2.21 11.04 -23.08
C SER A 700 -2.26 10.93 -24.60
N HIS A 701 -1.51 11.77 -25.30
CA HIS A 701 -1.12 11.52 -26.69
C HIS A 701 0.21 10.75 -26.78
N SER A 702 0.68 10.22 -25.65
CA SER A 702 1.94 9.51 -25.60
C SER A 702 1.77 8.12 -26.21
N LYS A 703 2.23 7.98 -27.46
CA LYS A 703 2.36 6.65 -28.12
C LYS A 703 3.27 5.69 -27.33
N HIS A 704 4.00 6.18 -26.34
CA HIS A 704 4.84 5.38 -25.47
C HIS A 704 4.08 4.23 -24.79
N PHE A 705 2.82 4.44 -24.39
CA PHE A 705 2.02 3.37 -23.80
C PHE A 705 1.69 2.27 -24.80
N VAL A 706 1.41 2.64 -26.05
CA VAL A 706 1.20 1.67 -27.14
C VAL A 706 2.45 0.81 -27.30
N ASP A 707 3.62 1.44 -27.37
CA ASP A 707 4.90 0.74 -27.50
C ASP A 707 5.22 -0.18 -26.30
N LEU A 708 4.89 0.26 -25.07
CA LEU A 708 5.14 -0.50 -23.84
C LEU A 708 4.11 -1.61 -23.57
N SER A 709 2.90 -1.50 -24.10
CA SER A 709 1.78 -2.39 -23.80
C SER A 709 1.79 -3.72 -24.57
N GLY A 710 2.61 -3.81 -25.62
CA GLY A 710 2.57 -4.92 -26.56
C GLY A 710 1.27 -5.02 -27.38
N VAL A 711 0.35 -4.06 -27.25
CA VAL A 711 -0.89 -4.00 -28.04
C VAL A 711 -0.53 -3.73 -29.50
N GLU A 712 -0.80 -4.69 -30.38
CA GLU A 712 -0.49 -4.58 -31.80
C GLU A 712 -1.67 -3.97 -32.57
N GLN A 713 -1.43 -3.48 -33.80
CA GLN A 713 -2.48 -2.93 -34.66
C GLN A 713 -3.63 -3.89 -34.92
N LYS A 714 -3.36 -5.21 -35.00
CA LYS A 714 -4.40 -6.23 -35.14
C LYS A 714 -5.32 -6.30 -33.93
N ASP A 715 -4.78 -6.07 -32.73
CA ASP A 715 -5.54 -6.08 -31.48
C ASP A 715 -6.42 -4.84 -31.41
N ILE A 716 -5.92 -3.69 -31.87
CA ILE A 716 -6.71 -2.45 -32.02
C ILE A 716 -7.87 -2.65 -33.00
N HIS A 717 -7.64 -3.25 -34.17
CA HIS A 717 -8.73 -3.54 -35.11
C HIS A 717 -9.77 -4.53 -34.54
N GLN A 718 -9.34 -5.52 -33.76
CA GLN A 718 -10.26 -6.42 -33.05
C GLN A 718 -11.07 -5.67 -32.00
N ALA A 719 -10.45 -4.75 -31.26
CA ALA A 719 -11.12 -3.90 -30.28
C ALA A 719 -12.18 -3.02 -30.96
N ILE A 720 -11.86 -2.36 -32.08
CA ILE A 720 -12.81 -1.56 -32.86
C ILE A 720 -14.01 -2.41 -33.30
N ALA A 721 -13.75 -3.61 -33.85
CA ALA A 721 -14.82 -4.51 -34.30
C ALA A 721 -15.73 -4.96 -33.14
N ARG A 722 -15.13 -5.24 -31.97
CA ARG A 722 -15.87 -5.63 -30.76
C ARG A 722 -16.70 -4.46 -30.22
N ILE A 723 -16.11 -3.27 -30.11
CA ILE A 723 -16.80 -2.06 -29.65
C ILE A 723 -17.98 -1.75 -30.58
N ASN A 724 -17.79 -1.75 -31.90
CA ASN A 724 -18.89 -1.52 -32.85
C ASN A 724 -20.03 -2.54 -32.77
N ASN A 725 -19.75 -3.75 -32.30
CA ASN A 725 -20.75 -4.81 -32.12
C ASN A 725 -21.48 -4.72 -30.77
N VAL A 726 -20.78 -4.31 -29.71
CA VAL A 726 -21.33 -4.23 -28.34
C VAL A 726 -21.95 -2.86 -28.05
N CYS A 727 -21.31 -1.78 -28.46
CA CYS A 727 -21.70 -0.41 -28.17
C CYS A 727 -22.66 0.14 -29.25
N THR A 728 -23.83 -0.47 -29.39
CA THR A 728 -24.87 -0.02 -30.33
C THR A 728 -25.84 0.97 -29.68
N ASP A 729 -26.64 1.69 -30.45
CA ASP A 729 -27.68 2.59 -29.92
C ASP A 729 -28.69 1.86 -29.01
N VAL A 730 -28.99 0.59 -29.32
CA VAL A 730 -29.90 -0.24 -28.52
C VAL A 730 -29.30 -0.57 -27.15
N GLU A 731 -28.00 -0.91 -27.13
CA GLU A 731 -27.29 -1.18 -25.88
C GLU A 731 -27.02 0.09 -25.09
N LEU A 732 -26.83 1.23 -25.78
CA LEU A 732 -26.76 2.54 -25.14
C LEU A 732 -28.05 2.84 -24.38
N ASP A 733 -29.23 2.64 -24.98
CA ASP A 733 -30.51 2.85 -24.31
C ASP A 733 -30.61 2.01 -23.02
N ALA A 734 -30.18 0.74 -23.07
CA ALA A 734 -30.13 -0.14 -21.89
C ALA A 734 -29.12 0.36 -20.84
N PHE A 735 -27.92 0.74 -21.25
CA PHE A 735 -26.87 1.29 -20.39
C PHE A 735 -27.35 2.54 -19.65
N LEU A 736 -27.95 3.48 -20.37
CA LEU A 736 -28.46 4.74 -19.84
C LEU A 736 -29.49 4.50 -18.71
N THR A 737 -30.31 3.45 -18.77
CA THR A 737 -31.26 3.14 -17.68
C THR A 737 -30.61 2.85 -16.33
N THR A 738 -29.32 2.52 -16.32
CA THR A 738 -28.54 2.23 -15.11
C THR A 738 -27.50 3.30 -14.79
N TRP A 739 -27.36 4.32 -15.66
CA TRP A 739 -26.33 5.33 -15.55
C TRP A 739 -26.86 6.54 -14.78
N ALA A 740 -26.30 6.81 -13.60
CA ALA A 740 -26.80 7.85 -12.69
C ALA A 740 -26.95 9.25 -13.32
N PRO A 741 -26.04 9.73 -14.21
CA PRO A 741 -26.24 11.00 -14.91
C PRO A 741 -27.51 11.03 -15.77
N TRP A 742 -27.92 9.90 -16.36
CA TRP A 742 -29.16 9.81 -17.12
C TRP A 742 -30.40 9.90 -16.22
N GLU A 743 -30.39 9.22 -15.07
CA GLU A 743 -31.47 9.36 -14.07
C GLU A 743 -31.64 10.82 -13.62
N LYS A 744 -30.51 11.52 -13.41
CA LYS A 744 -30.53 12.95 -13.10
C LYS A 744 -31.12 13.77 -14.24
N TYR A 745 -30.69 13.53 -15.49
CA TYR A 745 -31.30 14.16 -16.66
C TYR A 745 -32.84 13.97 -16.68
N LEU A 746 -33.32 12.74 -16.52
CA LEU A 746 -34.75 12.44 -16.51
C LEU A 746 -35.51 13.21 -15.41
N SER A 747 -34.86 13.48 -14.27
CA SER A 747 -35.45 14.27 -13.17
C SER A 747 -35.49 15.78 -13.44
N LEU A 748 -34.61 16.27 -14.32
CA LEU A 748 -34.51 17.69 -14.69
C LEU A 748 -35.43 18.05 -15.86
N VAL A 749 -35.69 17.12 -16.78
CA VAL A 749 -36.55 17.37 -17.96
C VAL A 749 -37.92 17.96 -17.59
N PRO A 750 -38.64 17.54 -16.54
CA PRO A 750 -39.90 18.17 -16.16
C PRO A 750 -39.77 19.59 -15.60
N GLN A 751 -38.55 20.01 -15.24
CA GLN A 751 -38.25 21.31 -14.63
C GLN A 751 -37.75 22.34 -15.66
N ILE A 752 -37.26 21.88 -16.81
CA ILE A 752 -36.81 22.66 -17.98
C ILE A 752 -37.97 22.71 -18.99
#